data_AF-D8E0J3-F1
#
_entry.id   AF-D8E0J3-F1
#
_cell.length_a   1.000
_cell.length_b   1.000
_cell.length_c   1.000
_cell.angle_alpha   90.00
_cell.angle_beta   90.00
_cell.angle_gamma   90.00
#
_symmetry.space_group_name_H-M   'P 1'
#
loop_
_entity.id
_entity.type
_entity.pdbx_description
1 polymer ?
#
loop_
_entity_poly.entity_id
_entity_poly.type
_entity_poly.pdbx_seq_one_letter_code
_entity_poly.pdbx_strand_id
1 'polypeptide(L)'
;MYRIPSTLAGDISYTEELIQKFKAGEITAGQLKSNRVPMGIYEQRKNQHHMLRIRCTGGIITPAQLAIVAQVGKQVSTSHLHITTRQEIQIHNVDILDAIPALRKLEKAGLATQGGGGNTVRNMTTNDLSGLTSDEAFDVYPYVVELTSRLIAEKDSFSMPRKYKIAVDHNVKDASSSYVADLGLQARVVDGKRGFRVLVAGSTATNPHVGWEVFDFLPEVDLLRAAKALKNWFNAYGNRRNRHKARMRYVFYKYGEEEAKRLYFEEFDKLKKDGSLDFYAPALPVEHLTPDFAPAEGIAKHESFKIWKKRYAHQQTNEEGKKKNFWYAYLPVSHGNNRPEFFAEVAEFLQAFGNDVIRFTKREQIQVRNIPEAYLPNIYQLFKKLGAYQVDYPVFINALTSCTGADTCRLGICLPKGAIDAITKRLLASDLNFDALPDLQLSMTGCTNICANATWADLGFSGRVGRTGDDPYPAYTVWLPAAGKNEIDLQQGFIAAKYIPEFVEDYVRDILNHLAEYADYYDYVANRGKNVVKELLVKYKEVPPYSEEPDTYFDFDDDEKFSLIKYGQAECSAGLFDIIDIDQDTIAQKRKQLDEATSISVDETEKILHDIVFSENRMLLVTRGLDPRTDDDVYHGFVNEFINTGIVPAKYQILTDKARNNQPLLSEKSLIYELADLLSDLYKNMDDSLQFKTTTSAPVEVVPAEEKKIVSASVADDKKASAIQPDVKKDFRGVACPMNFVKTKIALAPMQSGQILEILLDDGQPIANVPGSVKNEGHEVIATEKVDNYWKVSIKKK
;
A
#
# COMPACT_ATOMS: atom_id res chain seq x y z
N MET A 1 -20.32 14.38 0.90
CA MET A 1 -18.88 14.09 0.68
C MET A 1 -18.18 13.87 2.02
N TYR A 2 -16.99 13.26 2.03
CA TYR A 2 -16.19 13.11 3.26
C TYR A 2 -15.73 14.47 3.80
N ARG A 3 -15.45 14.54 5.10
CA ARG A 3 -14.95 15.75 5.75
C ARG A 3 -13.43 15.75 5.71
N ILE A 4 -12.85 16.80 5.13
CA ILE A 4 -11.39 17.01 5.15
C ILE A 4 -10.92 17.36 6.58
N PRO A 5 -9.69 17.00 6.99
CA PRO A 5 -9.16 17.39 8.28
C PRO A 5 -9.09 18.90 8.42
N SER A 6 -9.44 19.43 9.59
CA SER A 6 -9.33 20.87 9.90
C SER A 6 -7.88 21.36 9.91
N THR A 7 -6.90 20.47 10.02
CA THR A 7 -5.47 20.78 9.97
C THR A 7 -4.94 20.98 8.55
N LEU A 8 -5.69 20.57 7.51
CA LEU A 8 -5.17 20.49 6.14
C LEU A 8 -4.61 21.82 5.62
N ALA A 9 -5.25 22.96 5.91
CA ALA A 9 -4.75 24.28 5.49
C ALA A 9 -3.40 24.62 6.13
N GLY A 10 -3.22 24.26 7.41
CA GLY A 10 -1.95 24.39 8.11
C GLY A 10 -0.89 23.45 7.56
N ASP A 11 -1.27 22.20 7.25
CA ASP A 11 -0.37 21.21 6.65
C ASP A 11 0.12 21.64 5.26
N ILE A 12 -0.76 22.23 4.44
CA ILE A 12 -0.39 22.82 3.13
C ILE A 12 0.59 23.99 3.31
N SER A 13 0.36 24.87 4.29
CA SER A 13 1.24 26.01 4.57
C SER A 13 2.63 25.53 5.04
N TYR A 14 2.69 24.51 5.88
CA TYR A 14 3.96 23.91 6.28
C TYR A 14 4.71 23.26 5.11
N THR A 15 4.01 22.56 4.21
CA THR A 15 4.63 22.03 2.99
C THR A 15 5.18 23.15 2.10
N GLU A 16 4.49 24.30 2.00
CA GLU A 16 4.98 25.47 1.27
C GLU A 16 6.29 26.00 1.85
N GLU A 17 6.38 26.15 3.18
CA GLU A 17 7.60 26.56 3.88
C GLU A 17 8.76 25.61 3.57
N LEU A 18 8.53 24.28 3.63
CA LEU A 18 9.55 23.29 3.30
C LEU A 18 9.98 23.35 1.83
N ILE A 19 9.06 23.63 0.90
CA ILE A 19 9.41 23.85 -0.51
C ILE A 19 10.31 25.08 -0.67
N GLN A 20 10.02 26.18 0.03
CA GLN A 20 10.88 27.37 -0.01
C GLN A 20 12.27 27.11 0.58
N LYS A 21 12.35 26.43 1.74
CA LYS A 21 13.63 26.01 2.33
C LYS A 21 14.43 25.10 1.40
N PHE A 22 13.77 24.16 0.72
CA PHE A 22 14.42 23.29 -0.26
C PHE A 22 14.98 24.09 -1.43
N LYS A 23 14.22 25.07 -1.94
CA LYS A 23 14.66 25.95 -3.03
C LYS A 23 15.83 26.85 -2.63
N ALA A 24 15.87 27.28 -1.37
CA ALA A 24 16.97 28.04 -0.79
C ALA A 24 18.22 27.17 -0.50
N GLY A 25 18.12 25.84 -0.62
CA GLY A 25 19.20 24.90 -0.31
C GLY A 25 19.38 24.63 1.19
N GLU A 26 18.41 25.03 2.02
CA GLU A 26 18.46 24.87 3.48
C GLU A 26 18.10 23.44 3.92
N ILE A 27 17.32 22.71 3.12
CA ILE A 27 16.98 21.31 3.37
C ILE A 27 17.24 20.44 2.13
N THR A 28 17.47 19.15 2.35
CA THR A 28 17.73 18.17 1.30
C THR A 28 16.43 17.69 0.64
N ALA A 29 16.55 17.07 -0.55
CA ALA A 29 15.40 16.45 -1.24
C ALA A 29 14.75 15.35 -0.39
N GLY A 30 15.52 14.65 0.44
CA GLY A 30 14.99 13.64 1.37
C GLY A 30 14.12 14.25 2.47
N GLN A 31 14.50 15.41 3.00
CA GLN A 31 13.73 16.12 4.04
C GLN A 31 12.39 16.58 3.46
N LEU A 32 12.41 17.19 2.27
CA LEU A 32 11.18 17.57 1.57
C LEU A 32 10.31 16.34 1.26
N LYS A 33 10.92 15.24 0.76
CA LYS A 33 10.24 13.97 0.46
C LYS A 33 9.46 13.43 1.65
N SER A 34 10.01 13.49 2.86
CA SER A 34 9.37 12.99 4.08
C SER A 34 8.02 13.67 4.37
N ASN A 35 7.88 14.94 4.01
CA ASN A 35 6.64 15.71 4.15
C ASN A 35 5.74 15.66 2.91
N ARG A 36 6.30 15.91 1.71
CA ARG A 36 5.49 16.06 0.48
C ARG A 36 4.77 14.77 0.08
N VAL A 37 5.37 13.61 0.35
CA VAL A 37 4.80 12.32 -0.06
C VAL A 37 3.54 11.95 0.75
N PRO A 38 3.50 12.08 2.09
CA PRO A 38 2.24 12.04 2.85
C PRO A 38 1.19 13.04 2.36
N MET A 39 1.59 14.20 1.86
CA MET A 39 0.72 15.19 1.22
C MET A 39 0.26 14.80 -0.20
N GLY A 40 0.62 13.61 -0.68
CA GLY A 40 0.19 13.09 -1.98
C GLY A 40 0.97 13.64 -3.17
N ILE A 41 2.14 14.26 -2.92
CA ILE A 41 3.03 14.84 -3.94
C ILE A 41 4.20 13.87 -4.20
N TYR A 42 4.21 13.24 -5.37
CA TYR A 42 5.18 12.23 -5.77
C TYR A 42 6.04 12.67 -6.93
N GLU A 43 7.36 12.55 -6.82
CA GLU A 43 8.27 12.77 -7.94
C GLU A 43 8.11 11.66 -8.98
N GLN A 44 8.08 12.08 -10.23
CA GLN A 44 7.98 11.21 -11.38
C GLN A 44 9.38 10.85 -11.91
N ARG A 45 9.42 9.90 -12.84
CA ARG A 45 10.68 9.38 -13.39
C ARG A 45 11.49 10.41 -14.19
N LYS A 46 10.82 11.34 -14.86
CA LYS A 46 11.43 12.29 -15.79
C LYS A 46 11.22 13.73 -15.31
N ASN A 47 12.16 14.60 -15.67
CA ASN A 47 12.03 16.06 -15.63
C ASN A 47 11.78 16.70 -14.26
N GLN A 48 12.05 16.01 -13.14
CA GLN A 48 11.82 16.51 -11.78
C GLN A 48 10.37 16.98 -11.52
N HIS A 49 9.42 16.50 -12.33
CA HIS A 49 8.00 16.79 -12.13
C HIS A 49 7.40 15.89 -11.05
N HIS A 50 6.23 16.31 -10.58
CA HIS A 50 5.48 15.64 -9.55
C HIS A 50 4.09 15.22 -10.03
N MET A 51 3.50 14.27 -9.31
CA MET A 51 2.13 13.85 -9.43
C MET A 51 1.41 14.20 -8.12
N LEU A 52 0.22 14.80 -8.24
CA LEU A 52 -0.69 15.06 -7.12
C LEU A 52 -1.80 14.00 -7.13
N ARG A 53 -1.93 13.23 -6.05
CA ARG A 53 -2.99 12.22 -5.91
C ARG A 53 -4.13 12.74 -5.04
N ILE A 54 -5.31 12.87 -5.62
CA ILE A 54 -6.51 13.44 -4.98
C ILE A 54 -7.41 12.32 -4.48
N ARG A 55 -7.80 12.40 -3.20
CA ARG A 55 -8.70 11.42 -2.57
C ARG A 55 -10.14 11.61 -3.04
N CYS A 56 -10.71 10.55 -3.60
CA CYS A 56 -12.13 10.45 -3.94
C CYS A 56 -12.73 9.24 -3.20
N THR A 57 -13.18 9.45 -1.96
CA THR A 57 -13.69 8.38 -1.09
C THR A 57 -14.80 7.58 -1.77
N GLY A 58 -14.68 6.25 -1.82
CA GLY A 58 -15.64 5.37 -2.50
C GLY A 58 -15.78 5.62 -4.01
N GLY A 59 -14.84 6.36 -4.60
CA GLY A 59 -14.85 6.76 -6.01
C GLY A 59 -15.79 7.89 -6.37
N ILE A 60 -16.69 8.33 -5.48
CA ILE A 60 -17.61 9.42 -5.80
C ILE A 60 -16.88 10.76 -5.81
N ILE A 61 -17.13 11.54 -6.85
CA ILE A 61 -16.73 12.94 -6.99
C ILE A 61 -17.91 13.70 -7.57
N THR A 62 -18.26 14.85 -7.00
CA THR A 62 -19.38 15.65 -7.55
C THR A 62 -18.95 16.31 -8.88
N PRO A 63 -19.88 16.63 -9.79
CA PRO A 63 -19.54 17.39 -11.01
C PRO A 63 -18.79 18.70 -10.71
N ALA A 64 -19.22 19.45 -9.69
CA ALA A 64 -18.53 20.67 -9.26
C ALA A 64 -17.08 20.42 -8.83
N GLN A 65 -16.83 19.35 -8.06
CA GLN A 65 -15.48 18.96 -7.66
C GLN A 65 -14.63 18.54 -8.86
N LEU A 66 -15.18 17.73 -9.78
CA LEU A 66 -14.47 17.30 -10.97
C LEU A 66 -14.10 18.47 -11.88
N ALA A 67 -14.98 19.46 -12.02
CA ALA A 67 -14.69 20.70 -12.74
C ALA A 67 -13.51 21.45 -12.12
N ILE A 68 -13.41 21.51 -10.78
CA ILE A 68 -12.25 22.12 -10.10
C ILE A 68 -10.97 21.32 -10.36
N VAL A 69 -11.02 19.98 -10.31
CA VAL A 69 -9.85 19.14 -10.64
C VAL A 69 -9.38 19.40 -12.07
N ALA A 70 -10.30 19.46 -13.03
CA ALA A 70 -9.99 19.79 -14.42
C ALA A 70 -9.37 21.19 -14.53
N GLN A 71 -9.93 22.18 -13.84
CA GLN A 71 -9.41 23.55 -13.84
C GLN A 71 -8.00 23.63 -13.25
N VAL A 72 -7.73 22.90 -12.16
CA VAL A 72 -6.38 22.80 -11.56
C VAL A 72 -5.42 22.14 -12.56
N GLY A 73 -5.84 21.05 -13.21
CA GLY A 73 -5.05 20.39 -14.25
C GLY A 73 -4.62 21.36 -15.36
N LYS A 74 -5.54 22.19 -15.86
CA LYS A 74 -5.21 23.23 -16.85
C LYS A 74 -4.24 24.27 -16.32
N GLN A 75 -4.41 24.71 -15.06
CA GLN A 75 -3.54 25.72 -14.44
C GLN A 75 -2.09 25.27 -14.35
N VAL A 76 -1.86 24.00 -14.03
CA VAL A 76 -0.51 23.41 -13.93
C VAL A 76 -0.03 22.82 -15.27
N SER A 77 -0.73 23.12 -16.37
CA SER A 77 -0.42 22.63 -17.72
C SER A 77 -0.22 21.10 -17.81
N THR A 78 -1.00 20.33 -17.04
CA THR A 78 -0.89 18.86 -17.05
C THR A 78 -1.27 18.30 -18.42
N SER A 79 -0.57 17.28 -18.89
CA SER A 79 -0.94 16.60 -20.13
C SER A 79 -2.18 15.71 -19.97
N HIS A 80 -2.42 15.19 -18.76
CA HIS A 80 -3.56 14.34 -18.47
C HIS A 80 -3.87 14.27 -16.99
N LEU A 81 -5.14 13.97 -16.71
CA LEU A 81 -5.59 13.45 -15.43
C LEU A 81 -5.72 11.93 -15.53
N HIS A 82 -5.47 11.23 -14.43
CA HIS A 82 -5.45 9.77 -14.38
C HIS A 82 -6.38 9.22 -13.28
N ILE A 83 -7.40 8.46 -13.66
CA ILE A 83 -8.26 7.68 -12.76
C ILE A 83 -7.51 6.43 -12.32
N THR A 84 -7.52 6.12 -11.02
CA THR A 84 -6.73 5.03 -10.46
C THR A 84 -7.55 3.81 -10.10
N THR A 85 -6.90 2.64 -10.00
CA THR A 85 -7.49 1.41 -9.45
C THR A 85 -7.96 1.50 -7.99
N ARG A 86 -7.62 2.58 -7.28
CA ARG A 86 -8.16 2.90 -5.94
C ARG A 86 -9.27 3.94 -5.97
N GLN A 87 -9.86 4.18 -7.14
CA GLN A 87 -10.97 5.10 -7.34
C GLN A 87 -10.61 6.54 -6.92
N GLU A 88 -9.37 6.94 -7.19
CA GLU A 88 -8.83 8.29 -7.00
C GLU A 88 -8.59 8.95 -8.36
N ILE A 89 -8.25 10.24 -8.38
CA ILE A 89 -7.76 10.93 -9.57
C ILE A 89 -6.38 11.56 -9.32
N GLN A 90 -5.49 11.50 -10.30
CA GLN A 90 -4.14 12.04 -10.24
C GLN A 90 -3.96 13.17 -11.25
N ILE A 91 -3.20 14.21 -10.88
CA ILE A 91 -2.71 15.26 -11.77
C ILE A 91 -1.21 15.01 -11.98
N HIS A 92 -0.79 14.74 -13.22
CA HIS A 92 0.61 14.41 -13.55
C HIS A 92 1.39 15.65 -14.01
N ASN A 93 2.73 15.55 -14.10
CA ASN A 93 3.61 16.57 -14.69
C ASN A 93 3.50 17.96 -14.02
N VAL A 94 3.38 17.98 -12.70
CA VAL A 94 3.22 19.22 -11.91
C VAL A 94 4.58 19.71 -11.44
N ASP A 95 4.90 20.98 -11.67
CA ASP A 95 6.08 21.60 -11.08
C ASP A 95 5.91 21.76 -9.57
N ILE A 96 6.98 21.63 -8.79
CA ILE A 96 6.88 21.62 -7.33
C ILE A 96 6.32 22.95 -6.78
N LEU A 97 6.60 24.06 -7.47
CA LEU A 97 6.11 25.39 -7.11
C LEU A 97 4.60 25.56 -7.39
N ASP A 98 4.07 24.83 -8.37
CA ASP A 98 2.66 24.87 -8.72
C ASP A 98 1.80 23.96 -7.84
N ALA A 99 2.43 23.06 -7.07
CA ALA A 99 1.73 22.15 -6.19
C ALA A 99 0.91 22.88 -5.11
N ILE A 100 1.48 23.90 -4.45
CA ILE A 100 0.79 24.60 -3.35
C ILE A 100 -0.45 25.37 -3.82
N PRO A 101 -0.39 26.20 -4.88
CA PRO A 101 -1.59 26.83 -5.44
C PRO A 101 -2.67 25.82 -5.84
N ALA A 102 -2.27 24.68 -6.43
CA ALA A 102 -3.18 23.59 -6.77
C ALA A 102 -3.87 23.00 -5.52
N LEU A 103 -3.08 22.67 -4.49
CA LEU A 103 -3.57 22.11 -3.22
C LEU A 103 -4.56 23.04 -2.52
N ARG A 104 -4.26 24.34 -2.42
CA ARG A 104 -5.15 25.34 -1.82
C ARG A 104 -6.48 25.46 -2.57
N LYS A 105 -6.48 25.25 -3.89
CA LYS A 105 -7.71 25.30 -4.70
C LYS A 105 -8.55 24.03 -4.55
N LEU A 106 -7.91 22.87 -4.46
CA LEU A 106 -8.57 21.60 -4.18
C LEU A 106 -9.20 21.60 -2.77
N GLU A 107 -8.49 22.12 -1.77
CA GLU A 107 -8.95 22.23 -0.39
C GLU A 107 -10.26 23.03 -0.29
N LYS A 108 -10.34 24.20 -0.96
CA LYS A 108 -11.58 25.00 -1.05
C LYS A 108 -12.76 24.28 -1.71
N ALA A 109 -12.50 23.27 -2.54
CA ALA A 109 -13.53 22.42 -3.15
C ALA A 109 -13.87 21.17 -2.30
N GLY A 110 -13.34 21.07 -1.08
CA GLY A 110 -13.52 19.93 -0.19
C GLY A 110 -12.76 18.68 -0.66
N LEU A 111 -11.65 18.86 -1.39
CA LEU A 111 -10.78 17.78 -1.85
C LEU A 111 -9.42 17.86 -1.17
N ALA A 112 -8.87 16.71 -0.78
CA ALA A 112 -7.54 16.60 -0.18
C ALA A 112 -6.66 15.63 -0.97
N THR A 113 -5.38 15.96 -1.08
CA THR A 113 -4.34 15.02 -1.56
C THR A 113 -3.63 14.30 -0.40
N GLN A 114 -3.81 14.80 0.83
CA GLN A 114 -3.22 14.22 2.04
C GLN A 114 -3.65 12.74 2.20
N GLY A 115 -2.67 11.89 2.45
CA GLY A 115 -2.83 10.44 2.46
C GLY A 115 -2.92 9.78 1.08
N GLY A 116 -2.76 10.55 -0.02
CA GLY A 116 -2.54 10.01 -1.36
C GLY A 116 -1.21 9.25 -1.46
N GLY A 117 -0.26 9.54 -0.57
CA GLY A 117 1.01 8.86 -0.49
C GLY A 117 1.53 8.54 0.90
N GLY A 118 2.79 8.08 0.96
CA GLY A 118 3.49 7.82 2.22
C GLY A 118 2.94 6.64 3.03
N ASN A 119 3.33 6.60 4.29
CA ASN A 119 2.83 5.62 5.25
C ASN A 119 1.57 6.17 5.94
N THR A 120 0.47 6.14 5.21
CA THR A 120 -0.79 6.78 5.60
C THR A 120 -1.99 5.87 5.37
N VAL A 121 -3.13 6.23 5.96
CA VAL A 121 -4.45 5.71 5.59
C VAL A 121 -4.78 6.20 4.17
N ARG A 122 -4.84 5.27 3.22
CA ARG A 122 -5.11 5.56 1.80
C ARG A 122 -6.60 5.81 1.54
N ASN A 123 -6.95 6.16 0.30
CA ASN A 123 -8.34 6.21 -0.12
C ASN A 123 -9.06 4.89 0.16
N MET A 124 -10.29 4.96 0.65
CA MET A 124 -11.14 3.80 0.87
C MET A 124 -11.92 3.51 -0.42
N THR A 125 -11.85 2.26 -0.86
CA THR A 125 -12.53 1.80 -2.08
C THR A 125 -13.86 1.12 -1.75
N THR A 126 -14.82 1.25 -2.65
CA THR A 126 -16.11 0.53 -2.59
C THR A 126 -16.33 -0.30 -3.85
N ASN A 127 -17.16 -1.33 -3.77
CA ASN A 127 -17.78 -1.87 -4.98
C ASN A 127 -18.60 -0.75 -5.67
N ASP A 128 -18.40 -0.56 -6.98
CA ASP A 128 -19.01 0.53 -7.74
C ASP A 128 -20.53 0.36 -7.92
N LEU A 129 -21.07 -0.85 -7.71
CA LEU A 129 -22.52 -1.10 -7.68
C LEU A 129 -23.18 -0.78 -6.33
N SER A 130 -22.41 -0.38 -5.30
CA SER A 130 -22.99 0.01 -4.00
C SER A 130 -24.03 1.13 -4.18
N GLY A 131 -25.22 0.89 -3.65
CA GLY A 131 -26.39 1.76 -3.74
C GLY A 131 -27.13 1.68 -5.08
N LEU A 132 -26.87 0.70 -5.94
CA LEU A 132 -27.49 0.59 -7.28
C LEU A 132 -28.21 -0.74 -7.53
N THR A 133 -27.95 -1.77 -6.72
CA THR A 133 -28.43 -3.13 -6.97
C THR A 133 -29.27 -3.67 -5.81
N SER A 134 -30.21 -4.57 -6.09
CA SER A 134 -30.94 -5.33 -5.06
C SER A 134 -30.13 -6.48 -4.45
N ASP A 135 -29.01 -6.86 -5.06
CA ASP A 135 -28.17 -7.98 -4.58
C ASP A 135 -27.22 -7.56 -3.45
N GLU A 136 -27.17 -6.26 -3.12
CA GLU A 136 -26.38 -5.77 -1.99
C GLU A 136 -27.06 -6.06 -0.65
N ALA A 137 -26.26 -6.20 0.41
CA ALA A 137 -26.77 -6.26 1.77
C ALA A 137 -27.35 -4.90 2.19
N PHE A 138 -26.63 -3.82 1.86
CA PHE A 138 -27.04 -2.42 1.99
C PHE A 138 -26.01 -1.53 1.28
N ASP A 139 -26.37 -0.27 0.97
CA ASP A 139 -25.42 0.70 0.43
C ASP A 139 -24.33 1.03 1.46
N VAL A 140 -23.08 0.70 1.11
CA VAL A 140 -21.92 0.91 1.99
C VAL A 140 -21.29 2.30 1.83
N TYR A 141 -21.70 3.11 0.85
CA TYR A 141 -21.08 4.42 0.60
C TYR A 141 -21.16 5.38 1.81
N PRO A 142 -22.31 5.51 2.52
CA PRO A 142 -22.38 6.29 3.76
C PRO A 142 -21.36 5.87 4.82
N TYR A 143 -21.15 4.55 4.97
CA TYR A 143 -20.21 4.00 5.93
C TYR A 143 -18.78 4.39 5.58
N VAL A 144 -18.42 4.29 4.30
CA VAL A 144 -17.07 4.61 3.80
C VAL A 144 -16.76 6.11 3.94
N VAL A 145 -17.74 6.97 3.70
CA VAL A 145 -17.62 8.43 3.87
C VAL A 145 -17.36 8.79 5.34
N GLU A 146 -18.15 8.25 6.25
CA GLU A 146 -18.01 8.55 7.68
C GLU A 146 -16.73 7.96 8.26
N LEU A 147 -16.43 6.70 7.94
CA LEU A 147 -15.21 6.05 8.40
C LEU A 147 -13.96 6.76 7.88
N THR A 148 -13.97 7.22 6.62
CA THR A 148 -12.88 8.05 6.09
C THR A 148 -12.73 9.31 6.93
N SER A 149 -13.83 10.05 7.12
CA SER A 149 -13.84 11.35 7.82
C SER A 149 -13.30 11.23 9.25
N ARG A 150 -13.68 10.16 9.97
CA ARG A 150 -13.23 9.92 11.35
C ARG A 150 -11.77 9.50 11.41
N LEU A 151 -11.31 8.61 10.51
CA LEU A 151 -9.92 8.12 10.55
C LEU A 151 -8.92 9.19 10.12
N ILE A 152 -9.18 9.96 9.07
CA ILE A 152 -8.22 10.96 8.59
C ILE A 152 -8.15 12.20 9.50
N ALA A 153 -9.11 12.37 10.41
CA ALA A 153 -9.04 13.40 11.44
C ALA A 153 -7.99 13.09 12.53
N GLU A 154 -7.54 11.84 12.64
CA GLU A 154 -6.51 11.44 13.60
C GLU A 154 -5.11 11.66 13.01
N LYS A 155 -4.23 12.38 13.72
CA LYS A 155 -2.91 12.77 13.21
C LYS A 155 -2.04 11.57 12.81
N ASP A 156 -2.08 10.51 13.61
CA ASP A 156 -1.32 9.27 13.40
C ASP A 156 -1.72 8.52 12.11
N SER A 157 -2.88 8.83 11.52
CA SER A 157 -3.29 8.30 10.21
C SER A 157 -2.36 8.72 9.06
N PHE A 158 -1.48 9.71 9.29
CA PHE A 158 -0.48 10.17 8.32
C PHE A 158 0.95 9.71 8.63
N SER A 159 1.14 8.92 9.68
CA SER A 159 2.44 8.43 10.14
C SER A 159 2.40 6.95 10.56
N MET A 160 1.66 6.14 9.80
CA MET A 160 1.54 4.69 9.99
C MET A 160 2.91 3.99 9.75
N PRO A 161 3.09 2.70 10.13
CA PRO A 161 4.31 1.97 9.77
C PRO A 161 4.49 1.79 8.26
N ARG A 162 3.38 1.58 7.55
CA ARG A 162 3.32 1.48 6.09
C ARG A 162 1.93 1.86 5.60
N LYS A 163 1.75 1.97 4.28
CA LYS A 163 0.43 2.23 3.65
C LYS A 163 -0.66 1.31 4.21
N TYR A 164 -1.77 1.91 4.64
CA TYR A 164 -2.95 1.24 5.17
C TYR A 164 -4.11 1.39 4.17
N LYS A 165 -4.46 0.30 3.49
CA LYS A 165 -5.53 0.22 2.47
C LYS A 165 -6.80 -0.39 3.06
N ILE A 166 -7.92 0.28 2.85
CA ILE A 166 -9.24 -0.18 3.29
C ILE A 166 -10.11 -0.40 2.05
N ALA A 167 -10.88 -1.49 2.02
CA ALA A 167 -11.83 -1.80 0.95
C ALA A 167 -13.13 -2.34 1.53
N VAL A 168 -14.25 -1.86 0.98
CA VAL A 168 -15.60 -2.19 1.45
C VAL A 168 -16.43 -2.73 0.30
N ASP A 169 -16.90 -3.97 0.43
CA ASP A 169 -17.78 -4.62 -0.54
C ASP A 169 -19.22 -4.64 0.00
N HIS A 170 -20.19 -4.47 -0.90
CA HIS A 170 -21.60 -4.27 -0.55
C HIS A 170 -22.33 -5.58 -0.17
N ASN A 171 -21.68 -6.73 -0.32
CA ASN A 171 -22.12 -8.04 0.15
C ASN A 171 -20.88 -8.98 0.27
N VAL A 172 -21.08 -10.20 0.76
CA VAL A 172 -20.03 -11.24 0.80
C VAL A 172 -19.89 -11.99 -0.53
N LYS A 173 -21.01 -12.20 -1.24
CA LYS A 173 -21.09 -13.03 -2.45
C LYS A 173 -20.21 -12.51 -3.60
N ASP A 174 -20.23 -11.19 -3.79
CA ASP A 174 -19.53 -10.46 -4.85
C ASP A 174 -18.34 -9.67 -4.30
N ALA A 175 -17.90 -10.01 -3.07
CA ALA A 175 -16.72 -9.42 -2.46
C ALA A 175 -15.47 -9.76 -3.28
N SER A 176 -14.54 -8.80 -3.37
CA SER A 176 -13.31 -8.98 -4.14
C SER A 176 -12.17 -8.21 -3.49
N SER A 177 -12.22 -6.87 -3.49
CA SER A 177 -11.10 -6.06 -3.02
C SER A 177 -10.90 -6.13 -1.50
N SER A 178 -11.95 -6.45 -0.74
CA SER A 178 -11.87 -6.66 0.71
C SER A 178 -10.96 -7.83 1.10
N TYR A 179 -10.86 -8.88 0.28
CA TYR A 179 -9.98 -10.02 0.57
C TYR A 179 -8.50 -9.63 0.62
N VAL A 180 -8.07 -8.62 -0.12
CA VAL A 180 -6.65 -8.26 -0.29
C VAL A 180 -6.30 -6.86 0.23
N ALA A 181 -7.21 -6.24 0.98
CA ALA A 181 -6.99 -4.99 1.69
C ALA A 181 -6.41 -5.23 3.09
N ASP A 182 -5.77 -4.21 3.67
CA ASP A 182 -5.31 -4.28 5.06
C ASP A 182 -6.51 -4.29 6.03
N LEU A 183 -7.62 -3.60 5.68
CA LEU A 183 -8.94 -3.79 6.29
C LEU A 183 -9.97 -4.06 5.20
N GLY A 184 -10.46 -5.28 5.16
CA GLY A 184 -11.54 -5.74 4.30
C GLY A 184 -12.86 -5.78 5.04
N LEU A 185 -13.86 -5.10 4.52
CA LEU A 185 -15.21 -5.06 5.08
C LEU A 185 -16.19 -5.61 4.04
N GLN A 186 -16.96 -6.64 4.40
CA GLN A 186 -17.96 -7.27 3.54
C GLN A 186 -19.32 -7.12 4.21
N ALA A 187 -20.21 -6.31 3.64
CA ALA A 187 -21.49 -6.02 4.26
C ALA A 187 -22.36 -7.27 4.42
N ARG A 188 -23.04 -7.38 5.56
CA ARG A 188 -23.92 -8.50 5.93
C ARG A 188 -25.13 -8.00 6.72
N VAL A 189 -26.22 -8.74 6.58
CA VAL A 189 -27.39 -8.62 7.47
C VAL A 189 -27.58 -9.95 8.18
N VAL A 190 -27.59 -9.93 9.50
CA VAL A 190 -27.80 -11.11 10.37
C VAL A 190 -28.90 -10.74 11.36
N ASP A 191 -29.97 -11.54 11.41
CA ASP A 191 -31.14 -11.31 12.27
C ASP A 191 -31.73 -9.88 12.18
N GLY A 192 -31.79 -9.35 10.96
CA GLY A 192 -32.27 -7.99 10.68
C GLY A 192 -31.30 -6.87 11.08
N LYS A 193 -30.13 -7.17 11.63
CA LYS A 193 -29.10 -6.20 11.99
C LYS A 193 -28.03 -6.09 10.91
N ARG A 194 -27.64 -4.86 10.60
CA ARG A 194 -26.55 -4.56 9.65
C ARG A 194 -25.20 -4.67 10.34
N GLY A 195 -24.22 -5.13 9.59
CA GLY A 195 -22.85 -5.29 10.03
C GLY A 195 -21.95 -5.74 8.90
N PHE A 196 -20.76 -6.22 9.27
CA PHE A 196 -19.72 -6.60 8.31
C PHE A 196 -19.02 -7.88 8.72
N ARG A 197 -18.72 -8.76 7.76
CA ARG A 197 -17.60 -9.68 7.90
C ARG A 197 -16.31 -8.89 7.73
N VAL A 198 -15.33 -9.15 8.58
CA VAL A 198 -14.09 -8.36 8.66
C VAL A 198 -12.89 -9.24 8.46
N LEU A 199 -12.08 -8.89 7.45
CA LEU A 199 -10.78 -9.49 7.17
C LEU A 199 -9.68 -8.45 7.35
N VAL A 200 -8.51 -8.86 7.84
CA VAL A 200 -7.40 -7.93 8.09
C VAL A 200 -6.09 -8.40 7.46
N ALA A 201 -5.23 -7.43 7.18
CA ALA A 201 -3.86 -7.58 6.72
C ALA A 201 -3.64 -8.27 5.37
N GLY A 202 -4.62 -8.30 4.45
CA GLY A 202 -4.49 -8.84 3.09
C GLY A 202 -3.48 -8.09 2.20
N SER A 203 -3.03 -8.73 1.12
CA SER A 203 -2.02 -8.15 0.21
C SER A 203 -2.02 -8.77 -1.19
N THR A 204 -1.96 -7.93 -2.22
CA THR A 204 -1.66 -8.31 -3.63
C THR A 204 -0.18 -8.17 -4.02
N ALA A 205 0.66 -7.54 -3.21
CA ALA A 205 2.08 -7.40 -3.51
C ALA A 205 2.86 -8.71 -3.26
N THR A 206 4.18 -8.72 -3.46
CA THR A 206 5.07 -9.90 -3.26
C THR A 206 4.71 -10.71 -2.02
N ASN A 207 4.62 -12.03 -2.20
CA ASN A 207 3.98 -12.99 -1.30
C ASN A 207 2.51 -12.61 -1.01
N PRO A 208 1.65 -12.62 -2.06
CA PRO A 208 0.25 -12.25 -1.93
C PRO A 208 -0.52 -13.25 -1.07
N HIS A 209 -1.50 -12.76 -0.30
CA HIS A 209 -2.39 -13.58 0.52
C HIS A 209 -3.70 -12.82 0.80
N VAL A 210 -4.77 -13.56 1.05
CA VAL A 210 -6.03 -13.00 1.53
C VAL A 210 -5.95 -12.65 3.02
N GLY A 211 -6.74 -11.68 3.46
CA GLY A 211 -6.76 -11.24 4.85
C GLY A 211 -7.27 -12.32 5.80
N TRP A 212 -6.83 -12.26 7.05
CA TRP A 212 -7.30 -13.13 8.11
C TRP A 212 -8.66 -12.65 8.62
N GLU A 213 -9.63 -13.55 8.70
CA GLU A 213 -10.93 -13.23 9.28
C GLU A 213 -10.81 -13.00 10.79
N VAL A 214 -11.35 -11.87 11.26
CA VAL A 214 -11.41 -11.51 12.69
C VAL A 214 -12.85 -11.36 13.19
N PHE A 215 -13.80 -11.09 12.30
CA PHE A 215 -15.22 -11.15 12.63
C PHE A 215 -15.98 -11.77 11.48
N ASP A 216 -16.74 -12.83 11.75
CA ASP A 216 -17.76 -13.32 10.81
C ASP A 216 -18.90 -12.27 10.66
N PHE A 217 -19.24 -11.60 11.78
CA PHE A 217 -20.18 -10.49 11.83
C PHE A 217 -19.81 -9.49 12.92
N LEU A 218 -19.47 -8.27 12.51
CA LEU A 218 -19.27 -7.09 13.33
C LEU A 218 -20.48 -6.16 13.17
N PRO A 219 -21.28 -5.91 14.21
CA PRO A 219 -22.36 -4.93 14.17
C PRO A 219 -21.86 -3.56 13.76
N GLU A 220 -22.65 -2.83 12.96
CA GLU A 220 -22.21 -1.53 12.43
C GLU A 220 -21.80 -0.51 13.49
N VAL A 221 -22.41 -0.56 14.68
CA VAL A 221 -22.11 0.34 15.81
C VAL A 221 -20.65 0.26 16.26
N ASP A 222 -19.99 -0.89 16.05
CA ASP A 222 -18.60 -1.13 16.43
C ASP A 222 -17.62 -0.90 15.26
N LEU A 223 -18.07 -0.44 14.10
CA LEU A 223 -17.25 -0.32 12.89
C LEU A 223 -16.03 0.60 13.10
N LEU A 224 -16.22 1.76 13.72
CA LEU A 224 -15.11 2.68 14.00
C LEU A 224 -14.13 2.07 14.99
N ARG A 225 -14.61 1.32 15.99
CA ARG A 225 -13.77 0.64 16.97
C ARG A 225 -12.90 -0.41 16.31
N ALA A 226 -13.46 -1.23 15.43
CA ALA A 226 -12.70 -2.24 14.71
C ALA A 226 -11.62 -1.63 13.81
N ALA A 227 -11.93 -0.55 13.09
CA ALA A 227 -10.97 0.13 12.23
C ALA A 227 -9.86 0.85 13.02
N LYS A 228 -10.22 1.50 14.13
CA LYS A 228 -9.29 2.19 15.03
C LYS A 228 -8.41 1.21 15.81
N ALA A 229 -8.98 0.11 16.30
CA ALA A 229 -8.22 -0.98 16.93
C ALA A 229 -7.16 -1.52 15.97
N LEU A 230 -7.50 -1.75 14.70
CA LEU A 230 -6.54 -2.24 13.72
C LEU A 230 -5.43 -1.21 13.45
N LYS A 231 -5.78 0.07 13.41
CA LYS A 231 -4.82 1.17 13.26
C LYS A 231 -3.85 1.21 14.46
N ASN A 232 -4.38 1.20 15.68
CA ASN A 232 -3.59 1.20 16.92
C ASN A 232 -2.68 -0.02 17.00
N TRP A 233 -3.24 -1.20 16.73
CA TRP A 233 -2.52 -2.46 16.67
C TRP A 233 -1.39 -2.41 15.64
N PHE A 234 -1.66 -1.90 14.44
CA PHE A 234 -0.61 -1.78 13.43
C PHE A 234 0.45 -0.75 13.83
N ASN A 235 0.07 0.39 14.43
CA ASN A 235 1.02 1.36 14.97
C ASN A 235 1.93 0.77 16.05
N ALA A 236 1.37 -0.06 16.95
CA ALA A 236 2.09 -0.67 18.05
C ALA A 236 3.02 -1.81 17.60
N TYR A 237 2.58 -2.68 16.69
CA TYR A 237 3.29 -3.93 16.37
C TYR A 237 3.90 -3.97 14.97
N GLY A 238 3.55 -3.03 14.10
CA GLY A 238 4.03 -2.97 12.72
C GLY A 238 5.50 -2.60 12.63
N ASN A 239 6.25 -3.31 11.79
CA ASN A 239 7.67 -3.03 11.59
C ASN A 239 7.84 -1.66 10.91
N ARG A 240 8.56 -0.77 11.59
CA ARG A 240 8.87 0.55 11.07
C ARG A 240 10.26 0.55 10.38
N ARG A 241 11.26 -0.13 10.94
CA ARG A 241 12.66 -0.12 10.50
C ARG A 241 12.90 -0.67 9.09
N ASN A 242 12.33 -1.83 8.77
CA ASN A 242 12.51 -2.48 7.48
C ASN A 242 11.29 -2.27 6.58
N ARG A 243 11.40 -1.33 5.63
CA ARG A 243 10.33 -1.00 4.68
C ARG A 243 9.78 -2.20 3.89
N HIS A 244 10.59 -3.24 3.65
CA HIS A 244 10.19 -4.45 2.92
C HIS A 244 9.39 -5.42 3.80
N LYS A 245 9.47 -5.27 5.12
CA LYS A 245 8.73 -6.06 6.12
C LYS A 245 7.73 -5.22 6.92
N ALA A 246 7.40 -4.02 6.43
CA ALA A 246 6.61 -3.02 7.17
C ALA A 246 5.09 -3.11 6.96
N ARG A 247 4.59 -3.92 6.00
CA ARG A 247 3.14 -4.09 5.80
C ARG A 247 2.52 -4.88 6.94
N MET A 248 1.24 -4.63 7.18
CA MET A 248 0.45 -5.19 8.29
C MET A 248 0.56 -6.73 8.42
N ARG A 249 0.60 -7.45 7.29
CA ARG A 249 0.78 -8.91 7.27
C ARG A 249 2.01 -9.44 8.01
N TYR A 250 3.08 -8.64 8.10
CA TYR A 250 4.30 -9.08 8.76
C TYR A 250 4.15 -9.18 10.28
N VAL A 251 3.13 -8.53 10.85
CA VAL A 251 2.77 -8.76 12.26
C VAL A 251 2.27 -10.19 12.43
N PHE A 252 1.40 -10.68 11.56
CA PHE A 252 0.96 -12.08 11.56
C PHE A 252 2.12 -13.06 11.36
N TYR A 253 3.05 -12.78 10.44
CA TYR A 253 4.23 -13.64 10.25
C TYR A 253 5.19 -13.65 11.44
N LYS A 254 5.23 -12.57 12.23
CA LYS A 254 6.11 -12.43 13.39
C LYS A 254 5.52 -13.12 14.63
N TYR A 255 4.23 -12.89 14.91
CA TYR A 255 3.59 -13.33 16.15
C TYR A 255 2.80 -14.64 15.98
N GLY A 256 2.49 -15.04 14.75
CA GLY A 256 1.52 -16.10 14.46
C GLY A 256 0.08 -15.58 14.50
N GLU A 257 -0.84 -16.33 13.89
CA GLU A 257 -2.24 -15.91 13.72
C GLU A 257 -2.96 -15.69 15.05
N GLU A 258 -2.89 -16.66 15.96
CA GLU A 258 -3.58 -16.61 17.25
C GLU A 258 -3.16 -15.39 18.08
N GLU A 259 -1.85 -15.16 18.22
CA GLU A 259 -1.34 -14.04 19.02
C GLU A 259 -1.59 -12.69 18.33
N ALA A 260 -1.44 -12.61 17.01
CA ALA A 260 -1.78 -11.41 16.26
C ALA A 260 -3.26 -11.00 16.45
N LYS A 261 -4.17 -11.99 16.36
CA LYS A 261 -5.60 -11.78 16.62
C LYS A 261 -5.88 -11.40 18.07
N ARG A 262 -5.26 -12.08 19.04
CA ARG A 262 -5.40 -11.75 20.47
C ARG A 262 -5.04 -10.30 20.76
N LEU A 263 -3.91 -9.82 20.24
CA LEU A 263 -3.46 -8.43 20.38
C LEU A 263 -4.43 -7.44 19.71
N TYR A 264 -5.00 -7.80 18.56
CA TYR A 264 -6.02 -6.98 17.89
C TYR A 264 -7.30 -6.87 18.73
N PHE A 265 -7.80 -8.00 19.24
CA PHE A 265 -9.00 -8.01 20.08
C PHE A 265 -8.79 -7.28 21.40
N GLU A 266 -7.59 -7.32 21.98
CA GLU A 266 -7.26 -6.55 23.17
C GLU A 266 -7.44 -5.04 22.94
N GLU A 267 -6.97 -4.52 21.81
CA GLU A 267 -7.20 -3.12 21.41
C GLU A 267 -8.69 -2.83 21.13
N PHE A 268 -9.38 -3.75 20.46
CA PHE A 268 -10.81 -3.62 20.19
C PHE A 268 -11.65 -3.55 21.48
N ASP A 269 -11.38 -4.43 22.45
CA ASP A 269 -12.10 -4.49 23.73
C ASP A 269 -11.81 -3.27 24.63
N LYS A 270 -10.61 -2.68 24.54
CA LYS A 270 -10.31 -1.39 25.17
C LYS A 270 -11.22 -0.30 24.61
N LEU A 271 -11.33 -0.19 23.29
CA LEU A 271 -12.16 0.81 22.60
C LEU A 271 -13.66 0.56 22.73
N LYS A 272 -14.08 -0.69 22.97
CA LYS A 272 -15.49 -1.06 23.19
C LYS A 272 -16.12 -0.37 24.41
N LYS A 273 -15.29 0.04 25.37
CA LYS A 273 -15.74 0.75 26.58
C LYS A 273 -16.05 2.23 26.34
N ASP A 274 -15.59 2.79 25.21
CA ASP A 274 -15.79 4.19 24.87
C ASP A 274 -17.02 4.36 23.96
N GLY A 275 -18.16 4.74 24.54
CA GLY A 275 -19.41 4.98 23.82
C GLY A 275 -19.33 6.09 22.75
N SER A 276 -18.36 7.01 22.82
CA SER A 276 -18.21 8.07 21.81
C SER A 276 -17.74 7.56 20.43
N LEU A 277 -17.34 6.29 20.38
CA LEU A 277 -16.94 5.59 19.16
C LEU A 277 -18.09 4.82 18.51
N ASP A 278 -19.31 4.89 19.06
CA ASP A 278 -20.49 4.34 18.40
C ASP A 278 -20.62 4.91 16.99
N PHE A 279 -20.75 4.00 16.03
CA PHE A 279 -20.79 4.34 14.62
C PHE A 279 -22.22 4.33 14.10
N TYR A 280 -22.57 5.40 13.38
CA TYR A 280 -23.83 5.54 12.69
C TYR A 280 -23.56 6.01 11.27
N ALA A 281 -24.16 5.34 10.28
CA ALA A 281 -24.09 5.77 8.90
C ALA A 281 -24.83 7.13 8.76
N PRO A 282 -24.17 8.17 8.24
CA PRO A 282 -24.79 9.48 8.10
C PRO A 282 -25.75 9.49 6.92
N ALA A 283 -26.78 10.34 6.99
CA ALA A 283 -27.44 10.80 5.79
C ALA A 283 -26.43 11.61 4.96
N LEU A 284 -26.27 11.28 3.69
CA LEU A 284 -25.39 12.00 2.80
C LEU A 284 -26.16 13.09 2.04
N PRO A 285 -25.59 14.29 1.85
CA PRO A 285 -26.20 15.36 1.06
C PRO A 285 -25.98 15.09 -0.43
N VAL A 286 -26.48 13.96 -0.90
CA VAL A 286 -26.33 13.47 -2.26
C VAL A 286 -27.70 13.43 -2.91
N GLU A 287 -27.79 14.05 -4.07
CA GLU A 287 -29.00 14.32 -4.82
C GLU A 287 -28.80 13.82 -6.26
N HIS A 288 -29.86 13.27 -6.81
CA HIS A 288 -29.98 12.97 -8.22
C HIS A 288 -31.26 13.62 -8.74
N LEU A 289 -31.14 14.32 -9.87
CA LEU A 289 -32.16 15.19 -10.42
C LEU A 289 -32.57 14.70 -11.80
N THR A 290 -33.80 15.03 -12.18
CA THR A 290 -34.20 14.99 -13.59
C THR A 290 -33.84 16.35 -14.18
N PRO A 291 -33.03 16.42 -15.24
CA PRO A 291 -32.66 17.70 -15.84
C PRO A 291 -33.86 18.48 -16.38
N ASP A 292 -33.71 19.81 -16.46
CA ASP A 292 -34.73 20.71 -17.02
C ASP A 292 -34.74 20.76 -18.56
N PHE A 293 -33.77 20.11 -19.22
CA PHE A 293 -33.71 20.03 -20.68
C PHE A 293 -34.43 18.78 -21.20
N ALA A 294 -34.95 18.83 -22.43
CA ALA A 294 -35.67 17.70 -23.01
C ALA A 294 -34.74 16.51 -23.37
N PRO A 295 -35.20 15.26 -23.20
CA PRO A 295 -34.51 14.08 -23.73
C PRO A 295 -34.23 14.17 -25.24
N ALA A 296 -33.10 13.62 -25.68
CA ALA A 296 -32.73 13.61 -27.09
C ALA A 296 -33.64 12.69 -27.91
N GLU A 297 -34.26 13.25 -28.96
CA GLU A 297 -35.17 12.52 -29.84
C GLU A 297 -34.44 11.76 -30.96
N GLY A 298 -35.06 10.69 -31.48
CA GLY A 298 -34.58 9.93 -32.65
C GLY A 298 -33.42 8.96 -32.38
N ILE A 299 -32.50 9.29 -31.47
CA ILE A 299 -31.30 8.50 -31.16
C ILE A 299 -31.63 7.10 -30.64
N ALA A 300 -32.68 6.95 -29.83
CA ALA A 300 -33.07 5.65 -29.27
C ALA A 300 -33.42 4.59 -30.33
N LYS A 301 -33.71 5.01 -31.57
CA LYS A 301 -34.01 4.11 -32.69
C LYS A 301 -32.76 3.59 -33.39
N HIS A 302 -31.60 4.23 -33.19
CA HIS A 302 -30.35 3.90 -33.87
C HIS A 302 -29.79 2.57 -33.36
N GLU A 303 -29.29 1.73 -34.26
CA GLU A 303 -28.74 0.42 -33.88
C GLU A 303 -27.48 0.55 -33.00
N SER A 304 -26.63 1.54 -33.28
CA SER A 304 -25.45 1.82 -32.47
C SER A 304 -25.79 2.18 -31.01
N PHE A 305 -26.91 2.88 -30.79
CA PHE A 305 -27.40 3.17 -29.45
C PHE A 305 -27.86 1.89 -28.74
N LYS A 306 -28.58 0.99 -29.42
CA LYS A 306 -29.03 -0.28 -28.82
C LYS A 306 -27.85 -1.16 -28.43
N ILE A 307 -26.83 -1.24 -29.28
CA ILE A 307 -25.57 -1.96 -29.01
C ILE A 307 -24.88 -1.35 -27.79
N TRP A 308 -24.70 -0.03 -27.77
CA TRP A 308 -24.12 0.66 -26.62
C TRP A 308 -24.92 0.43 -25.33
N LYS A 309 -26.26 0.57 -25.38
CA LYS A 309 -27.13 0.37 -24.22
C LYS A 309 -26.98 -1.05 -23.67
N LYS A 310 -26.92 -2.07 -24.54
CA LYS A 310 -26.71 -3.47 -24.14
C LYS A 310 -25.35 -3.68 -23.45
N ARG A 311 -24.30 -3.03 -23.94
CA ARG A 311 -22.92 -3.23 -23.46
C ARG A 311 -22.61 -2.43 -22.20
N TYR A 312 -23.04 -1.19 -22.14
CA TYR A 312 -22.53 -0.22 -21.17
C TYR A 312 -23.57 0.29 -20.21
N ALA A 313 -24.87 0.15 -20.49
CA ALA A 313 -25.93 0.70 -19.66
C ALA A 313 -26.75 -0.40 -18.96
N HIS A 314 -27.02 -0.19 -17.69
CA HIS A 314 -27.70 -1.16 -16.84
C HIS A 314 -28.77 -0.47 -16.01
N GLN A 315 -29.89 -1.15 -15.82
CA GLN A 315 -30.95 -0.66 -14.96
C GLN A 315 -30.51 -0.79 -13.49
N GLN A 316 -30.81 0.22 -12.68
CA GLN A 316 -30.67 0.11 -11.24
C GLN A 316 -31.79 -0.76 -10.67
N THR A 317 -31.43 -1.73 -9.85
CA THR A 317 -32.36 -2.74 -9.34
C THR A 317 -32.73 -2.57 -7.87
N ASN A 318 -32.09 -1.62 -7.17
CA ASN A 318 -32.51 -1.18 -5.84
C ASN A 318 -33.93 -0.57 -5.86
N GLU A 319 -34.53 -0.40 -4.68
CA GLU A 319 -35.93 0.04 -4.56
C GLU A 319 -36.19 1.40 -5.23
N GLU A 320 -35.32 2.37 -4.98
CA GLU A 320 -35.44 3.71 -5.56
C GLU A 320 -35.23 3.71 -7.07
N GLY A 321 -34.19 3.01 -7.55
CA GLY A 321 -33.85 2.93 -8.96
C GLY A 321 -34.95 2.29 -9.79
N LYS A 322 -35.61 1.24 -9.27
CA LYS A 322 -36.81 0.67 -9.89
C LYS A 322 -37.97 1.66 -9.92
N LYS A 323 -38.23 2.35 -8.80
CA LYS A 323 -39.32 3.31 -8.69
C LYS A 323 -39.16 4.51 -9.64
N LYS A 324 -37.94 5.02 -9.79
CA LYS A 324 -37.62 6.19 -10.63
C LYS A 324 -37.17 5.81 -12.04
N ASN A 325 -37.07 4.51 -12.35
CA ASN A 325 -36.51 3.96 -13.58
C ASN A 325 -35.12 4.54 -13.91
N PHE A 326 -34.24 4.48 -12.92
CA PHE A 326 -32.84 4.90 -13.08
C PHE A 326 -31.97 3.81 -13.66
N TRP A 327 -30.94 4.29 -14.33
CA TRP A 327 -29.90 3.53 -14.99
C TRP A 327 -28.53 4.06 -14.57
N TYR A 328 -27.52 3.24 -14.81
CA TYR A 328 -26.13 3.63 -14.77
C TYR A 328 -25.42 3.13 -16.02
N ALA A 329 -24.33 3.79 -16.40
CA ALA A 329 -23.51 3.39 -17.53
C ALA A 329 -22.02 3.59 -17.25
N TYR A 330 -21.18 2.77 -17.88
CA TYR A 330 -19.72 2.92 -17.80
C TYR A 330 -19.20 3.70 -19.00
N LEU A 331 -18.53 4.81 -18.74
CA LEU A 331 -17.76 5.59 -19.70
C LEU A 331 -16.32 5.08 -19.69
N PRO A 332 -15.86 4.44 -20.79
CA PRO A 332 -14.48 4.01 -20.91
C PRO A 332 -13.51 5.19 -20.89
N VAL A 333 -12.42 5.03 -20.16
CA VAL A 333 -11.29 5.97 -20.13
C VAL A 333 -10.02 5.15 -20.32
N SER A 334 -9.43 5.22 -21.52
CA SER A 334 -8.24 4.41 -21.86
C SER A 334 -7.10 4.66 -20.86
N HIS A 335 -6.58 3.60 -20.24
CA HIS A 335 -5.55 3.65 -19.18
C HIS A 335 -5.88 4.56 -18.00
N GLY A 336 -7.16 4.87 -17.79
CA GLY A 336 -7.62 5.91 -16.87
C GLY A 336 -7.20 7.34 -17.24
N ASN A 337 -6.55 7.56 -18.38
CA ASN A 337 -5.96 8.84 -18.75
C ASN A 337 -6.86 9.64 -19.70
N ASN A 338 -7.06 10.92 -19.40
CA ASN A 338 -7.59 11.86 -20.38
C ASN A 338 -7.16 13.30 -20.10
N ARG A 339 -7.34 14.18 -21.07
CA ARG A 339 -7.03 15.61 -20.93
C ARG A 339 -7.97 16.29 -19.93
N PRO A 340 -7.55 17.36 -19.24
CA PRO A 340 -8.43 18.10 -18.32
C PRO A 340 -9.75 18.55 -18.96
N GLU A 341 -9.76 18.92 -20.24
CA GLU A 341 -10.96 19.32 -20.98
C GLU A 341 -12.03 18.23 -20.99
N PHE A 342 -11.64 16.96 -21.15
CA PHE A 342 -12.57 15.84 -21.14
C PHE A 342 -13.32 15.76 -19.81
N PHE A 343 -12.59 15.87 -18.69
CA PHE A 343 -13.21 15.83 -17.36
C PHE A 343 -14.07 17.06 -17.08
N ALA A 344 -13.69 18.23 -17.61
CA ALA A 344 -14.52 19.43 -17.55
C ALA A 344 -15.83 19.25 -18.33
N GLU A 345 -15.78 18.70 -19.54
CA GLU A 345 -16.98 18.43 -20.35
C GLU A 345 -17.91 17.39 -19.70
N VAL A 346 -17.34 16.33 -19.08
CA VAL A 346 -18.11 15.34 -18.30
C VAL A 346 -18.81 16.02 -17.12
N ALA A 347 -18.08 16.85 -16.36
CA ALA A 347 -18.63 17.58 -15.23
C ALA A 347 -19.74 18.56 -15.65
N GLU A 348 -19.48 19.36 -16.68
CA GLU A 348 -20.42 20.35 -17.20
C GLU A 348 -21.75 19.73 -17.65
N PHE A 349 -21.70 18.57 -18.30
CA PHE A 349 -22.90 17.88 -18.74
C PHE A 349 -23.65 17.24 -17.55
N LEU A 350 -22.92 16.54 -16.66
CA LEU A 350 -23.55 15.75 -15.60
C LEU A 350 -24.06 16.58 -14.43
N GLN A 351 -23.64 17.84 -14.26
CA GLN A 351 -24.13 18.70 -13.18
C GLN A 351 -25.67 18.84 -13.15
N ALA A 352 -26.33 18.77 -14.31
CA ALA A 352 -27.78 18.87 -14.41
C ALA A 352 -28.54 17.65 -13.84
N PHE A 353 -27.83 16.54 -13.59
CA PHE A 353 -28.38 15.33 -13.00
C PHE A 353 -28.15 15.26 -11.48
N GLY A 354 -27.56 16.29 -10.87
CA GLY A 354 -27.25 16.32 -9.44
C GLY A 354 -25.79 15.99 -9.12
N ASN A 355 -25.53 15.58 -7.89
CA ASN A 355 -24.18 15.39 -7.34
C ASN A 355 -23.84 13.93 -7.00
N ASP A 356 -24.79 12.99 -7.03
CA ASP A 356 -24.54 11.52 -7.01
C ASP A 356 -24.55 10.91 -8.41
N VAL A 357 -23.69 11.38 -9.31
CA VAL A 357 -23.77 10.98 -10.74
C VAL A 357 -22.45 10.53 -11.34
N ILE A 358 -21.33 10.73 -10.65
CA ILE A 358 -19.99 10.32 -11.11
C ILE A 358 -19.32 9.49 -10.02
N ARG A 359 -18.95 8.25 -10.38
CA ARG A 359 -18.12 7.38 -9.54
C ARG A 359 -16.97 6.80 -10.35
N PHE A 360 -15.74 6.96 -9.88
CA PHE A 360 -14.57 6.28 -10.43
C PHE A 360 -14.59 4.80 -10.06
N THR A 361 -14.23 3.93 -10.99
CA THR A 361 -14.22 2.48 -10.80
C THR A 361 -12.81 1.95 -10.55
N LYS A 362 -12.70 0.72 -10.05
CA LYS A 362 -11.41 0.04 -9.84
C LYS A 362 -10.75 -0.38 -11.16
N ARG A 363 -11.49 -0.34 -12.27
CA ARG A 363 -11.03 -0.57 -13.65
C ARG A 363 -10.67 0.74 -14.37
N GLU A 364 -10.41 1.80 -13.60
CA GLU A 364 -9.96 3.10 -14.12
C GLU A 364 -10.96 3.79 -15.06
N GLN A 365 -12.26 3.52 -14.88
CA GLN A 365 -13.36 4.10 -15.67
C GLN A 365 -14.23 5.06 -14.86
N ILE A 366 -15.15 5.73 -15.55
CA ILE A 366 -16.20 6.55 -14.93
C ILE A 366 -17.52 5.80 -15.01
N GLN A 367 -18.13 5.49 -13.88
CA GLN A 367 -19.54 5.12 -13.80
C GLN A 367 -20.37 6.41 -13.72
N VAL A 368 -21.24 6.59 -14.71
CA VAL A 368 -22.30 7.60 -14.71
C VAL A 368 -23.55 6.94 -14.15
N ARG A 369 -24.08 7.45 -13.03
CA ARG A 369 -25.16 6.78 -12.27
C ARG A 369 -26.35 7.72 -12.04
N ASN A 370 -27.46 7.14 -11.60
CA ASN A 370 -28.72 7.81 -11.30
C ASN A 370 -29.31 8.59 -12.48
N ILE A 371 -29.23 8.00 -13.68
CA ILE A 371 -29.74 8.62 -14.91
C ILE A 371 -31.14 8.06 -15.22
N PRO A 372 -32.18 8.90 -15.38
CA PRO A 372 -33.47 8.42 -15.86
C PRO A 372 -33.35 7.83 -17.27
N GLU A 373 -34.03 6.70 -17.53
CA GLU A 373 -33.91 5.97 -18.80
C GLU A 373 -34.06 6.84 -20.05
N ALA A 374 -35.00 7.80 -19.99
CA ALA A 374 -35.30 8.71 -21.10
C ALA A 374 -34.06 9.52 -21.56
N TYR A 375 -33.09 9.75 -20.67
CA TYR A 375 -31.87 10.52 -20.95
C TYR A 375 -30.67 9.67 -21.36
N LEU A 376 -30.79 8.33 -21.40
CA LEU A 376 -29.73 7.47 -21.94
C LEU A 376 -29.29 7.86 -23.36
N PRO A 377 -30.17 8.29 -24.28
CA PRO A 377 -29.78 8.87 -25.55
C PRO A 377 -28.84 10.08 -25.44
N ASN A 378 -29.07 10.97 -24.47
CA ASN A 378 -28.19 12.12 -24.22
C ASN A 378 -26.84 11.67 -23.64
N ILE A 379 -26.83 10.69 -22.74
CA ILE A 379 -25.59 10.08 -22.23
C ILE A 379 -24.79 9.45 -23.36
N TYR A 380 -25.44 8.70 -24.25
CA TYR A 380 -24.80 8.12 -25.42
C TYR A 380 -24.21 9.19 -26.35
N GLN A 381 -24.93 10.28 -26.60
CA GLN A 381 -24.41 11.41 -27.39
C GLN A 381 -23.21 12.08 -26.74
N LEU A 382 -23.22 12.29 -25.41
CA LEU A 382 -22.06 12.76 -24.67
C LEU A 382 -20.88 11.82 -24.87
N PHE A 383 -21.10 10.52 -24.67
CA PHE A 383 -20.07 9.49 -24.80
C PHE A 383 -19.49 9.48 -26.21
N LYS A 384 -20.31 9.61 -27.26
CA LYS A 384 -19.86 9.72 -28.66
C LYS A 384 -19.08 11.01 -28.92
N LYS A 385 -19.50 12.14 -28.35
CA LYS A 385 -18.80 13.43 -28.47
C LYS A 385 -17.42 13.39 -27.82
N LEU A 386 -17.33 12.82 -26.62
CA LEU A 386 -16.09 12.70 -25.85
C LEU A 386 -15.17 11.59 -26.38
N GLY A 387 -15.77 10.54 -26.97
CA GLY A 387 -15.17 9.23 -27.18
C GLY A 387 -14.28 9.14 -28.41
N ALA A 388 -13.15 9.85 -28.40
CA ALA A 388 -12.00 9.58 -29.27
C ALA A 388 -11.52 8.10 -29.24
N TYR A 389 -12.06 7.27 -28.34
CA TYR A 389 -11.65 5.90 -28.04
C TYR A 389 -12.83 4.90 -27.96
N GLN A 390 -13.81 5.04 -28.86
CA GLN A 390 -14.64 3.91 -29.31
C GLN A 390 -15.66 3.31 -28.31
N VAL A 391 -16.70 4.08 -28.00
CA VAL A 391 -17.88 3.64 -27.20
C VAL A 391 -18.72 2.53 -27.86
N ASP A 392 -18.39 2.18 -29.10
CA ASP A 392 -19.02 1.10 -29.87
C ASP A 392 -18.20 -0.21 -29.79
N TYR A 393 -17.17 -0.29 -28.95
CA TYR A 393 -16.39 -1.52 -28.73
C TYR A 393 -17.03 -2.45 -27.69
N PRO A 394 -16.65 -3.73 -27.64
CA PRO A 394 -17.04 -4.64 -26.56
C PRO A 394 -16.47 -4.19 -25.21
N VAL A 395 -17.18 -4.49 -24.12
CA VAL A 395 -16.79 -4.08 -22.75
C VAL A 395 -15.39 -4.57 -22.38
N PHE A 396 -15.08 -5.84 -22.66
CA PHE A 396 -13.79 -6.46 -22.39
C PHE A 396 -12.61 -5.62 -22.92
N ILE A 397 -12.70 -5.16 -24.18
CA ILE A 397 -11.64 -4.39 -24.84
C ILE A 397 -11.43 -3.05 -24.14
N ASN A 398 -12.51 -2.39 -23.74
CA ASN A 398 -12.46 -1.08 -23.10
C ASN A 398 -12.15 -1.15 -21.59
N ALA A 399 -12.17 -2.33 -20.99
CA ALA A 399 -12.00 -2.55 -19.55
C ALA A 399 -10.61 -3.11 -19.16
N LEU A 400 -9.69 -3.23 -20.11
CA LEU A 400 -8.30 -3.62 -19.85
C LEU A 400 -7.64 -2.57 -18.93
N THR A 401 -7.05 -3.01 -17.83
CA THR A 401 -6.54 -2.11 -16.77
C THR A 401 -5.01 -2.17 -16.71
N SER A 402 -4.33 -1.02 -16.62
CA SER A 402 -2.88 -0.98 -16.43
C SER A 402 -2.42 0.00 -15.36
N CYS A 403 -1.28 -0.28 -14.74
CA CYS A 403 -0.62 0.75 -13.94
C CYS A 403 0.19 1.69 -14.84
N THR A 404 0.64 2.82 -14.29
CA THR A 404 1.42 3.79 -15.08
C THR A 404 2.72 3.21 -15.65
N GLY A 405 3.32 2.23 -14.97
CA GLY A 405 4.53 1.54 -15.42
C GLY A 405 5.72 2.47 -15.64
N ALA A 406 6.66 2.02 -16.48
CA ALA A 406 7.92 2.73 -16.77
C ALA A 406 7.74 4.15 -17.36
N ASP A 407 6.55 4.50 -17.84
CA ASP A 407 6.20 5.80 -18.43
C ASP A 407 6.54 6.96 -17.46
N THR A 408 5.90 6.97 -16.28
CA THR A 408 6.18 7.98 -15.24
C THR A 408 6.62 7.40 -13.90
N CYS A 409 6.47 6.10 -13.65
CA CYS A 409 6.80 5.49 -12.36
C CYS A 409 8.30 5.21 -12.26
N ARG A 410 8.93 5.67 -11.18
CA ARG A 410 10.35 5.39 -10.87
C ARG A 410 10.64 3.89 -10.67
N LEU A 411 9.63 3.10 -10.29
CA LEU A 411 9.73 1.65 -10.06
C LEU A 411 9.25 0.81 -11.25
N GLY A 412 8.80 1.44 -12.34
CA GLY A 412 8.36 0.71 -13.52
C GLY A 412 9.52 -0.03 -14.16
N ILE A 413 9.33 -1.32 -14.46
CA ILE A 413 10.28 -2.11 -15.24
C ILE A 413 9.84 -2.05 -16.70
N CYS A 414 8.56 -2.36 -16.97
CA CYS A 414 7.99 -2.39 -18.32
C CYS A 414 6.92 -1.31 -18.54
N LEU A 415 6.49 -1.15 -19.81
CA LEU A 415 5.46 -0.22 -20.30
C LEU A 415 4.12 -0.95 -20.57
N PRO A 416 3.27 -1.15 -19.54
CA PRO A 416 2.03 -1.93 -19.66
C PRO A 416 0.95 -1.21 -20.48
N LYS A 417 0.97 0.13 -20.59
CA LYS A 417 0.00 0.88 -21.40
C LYS A 417 0.15 0.54 -22.89
N GLY A 418 1.36 0.63 -23.41
CA GLY A 418 1.67 0.25 -24.80
C GLY A 418 1.38 -1.23 -25.08
N ALA A 419 1.63 -2.11 -24.10
CA ALA A 419 1.23 -3.51 -24.21
C ALA A 419 -0.29 -3.69 -24.32
N ILE A 420 -1.09 -2.97 -23.51
CA ILE A 420 -2.56 -2.97 -23.62
C ILE A 420 -3.01 -2.40 -24.96
N ASP A 421 -2.38 -1.35 -25.47
CA ASP A 421 -2.73 -0.78 -26.78
C ASP A 421 -2.45 -1.78 -27.91
N ALA A 422 -1.34 -2.53 -27.82
CA ALA A 422 -1.02 -3.60 -28.75
C ALA A 422 -2.00 -4.78 -28.67
N ILE A 423 -2.37 -5.21 -27.45
CA ILE A 423 -3.42 -6.23 -27.23
C ILE A 423 -4.73 -5.76 -27.85
N THR A 424 -5.15 -4.53 -27.55
CA THR A 424 -6.40 -3.93 -28.05
C THR A 424 -6.42 -3.95 -29.57
N LYS A 425 -5.36 -3.46 -30.22
CA LYS A 425 -5.22 -3.47 -31.68
C LYS A 425 -5.31 -4.89 -32.25
N ARG A 426 -4.66 -5.87 -31.60
CA ARG A 426 -4.66 -7.26 -32.05
C ARG A 426 -6.04 -7.89 -31.95
N LEU A 427 -6.71 -7.74 -30.81
CA LEU A 427 -8.04 -8.30 -30.56
C LEU A 427 -9.08 -7.70 -31.51
N LEU A 428 -9.06 -6.38 -31.74
CA LEU A 428 -9.99 -5.72 -32.66
C LEU A 428 -9.78 -6.11 -34.13
N ALA A 429 -8.59 -6.58 -34.50
CA ALA A 429 -8.30 -7.10 -35.82
C ALA A 429 -8.71 -8.58 -36.00
N SER A 430 -9.07 -9.26 -34.91
CA SER A 430 -9.50 -10.66 -34.93
C SER A 430 -10.99 -10.80 -35.29
N ASP A 431 -11.41 -12.03 -35.57
CA ASP A 431 -12.79 -12.42 -35.84
C ASP A 431 -13.58 -12.83 -34.59
N LEU A 432 -13.00 -12.65 -33.39
CA LEU A 432 -13.54 -13.14 -32.14
C LEU A 432 -14.72 -12.30 -31.63
N ASN A 433 -15.74 -12.97 -31.08
CA ASN A 433 -16.91 -12.32 -30.50
C ASN A 433 -16.71 -12.00 -29.00
N PHE A 434 -16.10 -10.84 -28.70
CA PHE A 434 -15.84 -10.43 -27.32
C PHE A 434 -17.09 -10.07 -26.50
N ASP A 435 -18.27 -9.89 -27.13
CA ASP A 435 -19.53 -9.69 -26.37
C ASP A 435 -19.95 -10.94 -25.58
N ALA A 436 -19.35 -12.10 -25.86
CA ALA A 436 -19.54 -13.31 -25.07
C ALA A 436 -18.74 -13.32 -23.76
N LEU A 437 -17.82 -12.37 -23.56
CA LEU A 437 -16.94 -12.29 -22.38
C LEU A 437 -16.97 -10.89 -21.73
N PRO A 438 -18.15 -10.30 -21.43
CA PRO A 438 -18.25 -8.92 -20.97
C PRO A 438 -17.58 -8.68 -19.61
N ASP A 439 -17.46 -9.72 -18.78
CA ASP A 439 -16.97 -9.63 -17.41
C ASP A 439 -15.49 -10.00 -17.24
N LEU A 440 -14.85 -10.58 -18.26
CA LEU A 440 -13.46 -11.03 -18.20
C LEU A 440 -12.52 -9.86 -17.91
N GLN A 441 -11.64 -10.02 -16.93
CA GLN A 441 -10.71 -8.99 -16.48
C GLN A 441 -9.27 -9.30 -16.87
N LEU A 442 -8.66 -8.38 -17.62
CA LEU A 442 -7.23 -8.42 -17.90
C LEU A 442 -6.55 -7.22 -17.26
N SER A 443 -5.53 -7.48 -16.46
CA SER A 443 -4.78 -6.46 -15.73
C SER A 443 -3.28 -6.58 -15.96
N MET A 444 -2.64 -5.46 -16.30
CA MET A 444 -1.19 -5.38 -16.52
C MET A 444 -0.50 -4.42 -15.56
N THR A 445 0.52 -4.88 -14.87
CA THR A 445 1.38 -4.04 -14.02
C THR A 445 2.80 -4.04 -14.56
N GLY A 446 3.45 -2.87 -14.60
CA GLY A 446 4.82 -2.74 -15.12
C GLY A 446 5.91 -3.25 -14.19
N CYS A 447 5.59 -3.70 -12.96
CA CYS A 447 6.54 -4.32 -12.02
C CYS A 447 5.84 -5.18 -10.95
N THR A 448 6.62 -5.79 -10.07
CA THR A 448 6.20 -6.72 -9.00
C THR A 448 5.38 -6.09 -7.87
N ASN A 449 5.10 -4.79 -7.92
CA ASN A 449 4.28 -4.11 -6.90
C ASN A 449 2.76 -4.26 -7.11
N ILE A 450 2.34 -4.81 -8.26
CA ILE A 450 0.94 -5.18 -8.54
C ILE A 450 -0.04 -4.01 -8.34
N CYS A 451 0.31 -2.83 -8.89
CA CYS A 451 -0.51 -1.61 -8.72
C CYS A 451 -1.88 -1.71 -9.44
N ALA A 452 -1.96 -2.50 -10.50
CA ALA A 452 -3.19 -2.80 -11.24
C ALA A 452 -3.87 -4.11 -10.82
N ASN A 453 -3.51 -4.68 -9.66
CA ASN A 453 -4.10 -5.93 -9.15
C ASN A 453 -4.00 -7.12 -10.12
N ALA A 454 -2.89 -7.24 -10.86
CA ALA A 454 -2.62 -8.35 -11.78
C ALA A 454 -2.51 -9.74 -11.11
N THR A 455 -2.56 -9.87 -9.78
CA THR A 455 -2.64 -11.16 -9.07
C THR A 455 -4.05 -11.40 -8.49
N TRP A 456 -5.02 -10.65 -8.99
CA TRP A 456 -6.42 -10.67 -8.56
C TRP A 456 -7.35 -10.42 -9.77
N ALA A 457 -6.88 -10.76 -10.97
CA ALA A 457 -7.58 -10.55 -12.23
C ALA A 457 -7.79 -11.90 -12.92
N ASP A 458 -8.72 -11.99 -13.87
CA ASP A 458 -8.96 -13.26 -14.56
C ASP A 458 -7.74 -13.65 -15.43
N LEU A 459 -7.10 -12.68 -16.07
CA LEU A 459 -5.79 -12.82 -16.70
C LEU A 459 -4.86 -11.67 -16.29
N GLY A 460 -3.80 -12.00 -15.56
CA GLY A 460 -2.89 -11.01 -15.00
C GLY A 460 -1.48 -11.05 -15.59
N PHE A 461 -0.86 -9.87 -15.74
CA PHE A 461 0.53 -9.74 -16.18
C PHE A 461 1.33 -8.82 -15.25
N SER A 462 2.53 -9.23 -14.82
CA SER A 462 3.44 -8.37 -14.05
C SER A 462 4.84 -8.27 -14.65
N GLY A 463 5.28 -7.05 -14.93
CA GLY A 463 6.56 -6.73 -15.56
C GLY A 463 7.76 -7.26 -14.79
N ARG A 464 8.72 -7.77 -15.55
CA ARG A 464 9.99 -8.34 -15.11
C ARG A 464 11.03 -8.17 -16.22
N VAL A 465 12.25 -8.61 -15.92
CA VAL A 465 13.34 -8.66 -16.91
C VAL A 465 13.49 -10.10 -17.40
N GLY A 466 13.48 -10.28 -18.72
CA GLY A 466 13.96 -11.50 -19.38
C GLY A 466 15.39 -11.29 -19.89
N ARG A 467 16.09 -12.39 -20.21
CA ARG A 467 17.47 -12.36 -20.71
C ARG A 467 17.70 -13.43 -21.76
N THR A 468 18.44 -13.08 -22.81
CA THR A 468 19.04 -14.00 -23.78
C THR A 468 20.52 -13.68 -23.81
N GLY A 469 21.35 -14.56 -23.24
CA GLY A 469 22.73 -14.21 -22.90
C GLY A 469 22.79 -13.06 -21.90
N ASP A 470 23.62 -12.04 -22.19
CA ASP A 470 23.76 -10.84 -21.36
C ASP A 470 22.74 -9.74 -21.69
N ASP A 471 22.05 -9.84 -22.82
CA ASP A 471 21.10 -8.82 -23.27
C ASP A 471 19.75 -8.94 -22.53
N PRO A 472 19.31 -7.89 -21.79
CA PRO A 472 18.01 -7.88 -21.14
C PRO A 472 16.90 -7.47 -22.12
N TYR A 473 15.71 -8.05 -21.95
CA TYR A 473 14.51 -7.67 -22.71
C TYR A 473 13.28 -7.52 -21.77
N PRO A 474 12.26 -6.73 -22.16
CA PRO A 474 11.05 -6.56 -21.38
C PRO A 474 10.22 -7.84 -21.40
N ALA A 475 9.80 -8.31 -20.23
CA ALA A 475 9.00 -9.52 -20.09
C ALA A 475 7.93 -9.36 -19.01
N TYR A 476 6.92 -10.22 -19.03
CA TYR A 476 5.85 -10.23 -18.03
C TYR A 476 5.64 -11.63 -17.47
N THR A 477 5.56 -11.74 -16.15
CA THR A 477 5.02 -12.94 -15.49
C THR A 477 3.52 -13.02 -15.76
N VAL A 478 3.03 -14.21 -16.08
CA VAL A 478 1.60 -14.50 -16.31
C VAL A 478 0.97 -15.07 -15.03
N TRP A 479 -0.21 -14.57 -14.67
CA TRP A 479 -1.00 -14.94 -13.49
C TRP A 479 -2.39 -15.40 -13.90
N LEU A 480 -2.90 -16.45 -13.24
CA LEU A 480 -4.25 -16.98 -13.43
C LEU A 480 -4.90 -17.32 -12.07
N PRO A 481 -6.25 -17.23 -11.95
CA PRO A 481 -7.01 -17.59 -10.75
C PRO A 481 -7.16 -19.11 -10.59
N ALA A 482 -6.01 -19.79 -10.57
CA ALA A 482 -5.89 -21.23 -10.59
C ALA A 482 -6.41 -21.92 -9.30
N ALA A 483 -6.56 -21.17 -8.21
CA ALA A 483 -7.02 -21.68 -6.93
C ALA A 483 -8.49 -21.31 -6.63
N GLY A 484 -9.13 -20.50 -7.49
CA GLY A 484 -10.54 -20.10 -7.35
C GLY A 484 -10.73 -18.58 -7.29
N LYS A 485 -11.99 -18.15 -7.39
CA LYS A 485 -12.40 -16.73 -7.51
C LYS A 485 -11.92 -15.80 -6.39
N ASN A 486 -11.89 -16.30 -5.16
CA ASN A 486 -11.53 -15.53 -3.95
C ASN A 486 -10.19 -15.99 -3.38
N GLU A 487 -9.37 -16.64 -4.18
CA GLU A 487 -8.02 -17.06 -3.85
C GLU A 487 -7.00 -16.26 -4.64
N ILE A 488 -5.75 -16.30 -4.20
CA ILE A 488 -4.68 -15.58 -4.86
C ILE A 488 -4.28 -16.27 -6.16
N ASP A 489 -4.11 -15.48 -7.22
CA ASP A 489 -3.67 -16.01 -8.51
C ASP A 489 -2.29 -16.67 -8.42
N LEU A 490 -2.13 -17.76 -9.16
CA LEU A 490 -0.87 -18.49 -9.23
C LEU A 490 -0.06 -18.06 -10.45
N GLN A 491 1.26 -17.91 -10.25
CA GLN A 491 2.21 -17.69 -11.33
C GLN A 491 2.25 -18.91 -12.27
N GLN A 492 2.08 -18.68 -13.57
CA GLN A 492 2.14 -19.74 -14.60
C GLN A 492 3.49 -19.81 -15.32
N GLY A 493 4.20 -18.68 -15.41
CA GLY A 493 5.47 -18.56 -16.13
C GLY A 493 5.71 -17.11 -16.54
N PHE A 494 6.53 -16.87 -17.55
CA PHE A 494 6.72 -15.53 -18.11
C PHE A 494 6.88 -15.56 -19.63
N ILE A 495 6.59 -14.43 -20.25
CA ILE A 495 6.60 -14.24 -21.71
C ILE A 495 7.28 -12.90 -22.04
N ALA A 496 7.99 -12.83 -23.18
CA ALA A 496 8.51 -11.57 -23.69
C ALA A 496 7.37 -10.62 -24.06
N ALA A 497 7.53 -9.32 -23.81
CA ALA A 497 6.47 -8.32 -24.01
C ALA A 497 5.91 -8.37 -25.44
N LYS A 498 6.80 -8.50 -26.44
CA LYS A 498 6.45 -8.53 -27.86
C LYS A 498 5.37 -9.57 -28.21
N TYR A 499 5.38 -10.74 -27.57
CA TYR A 499 4.47 -11.85 -27.89
C TYR A 499 3.15 -11.84 -27.11
N ILE A 500 2.95 -10.87 -26.21
CA ILE A 500 1.74 -10.79 -25.38
C ILE A 500 0.46 -10.64 -26.22
N PRO A 501 0.40 -9.77 -27.26
CA PRO A 501 -0.83 -9.61 -28.04
C PRO A 501 -1.31 -10.93 -28.68
N GLU A 502 -0.41 -11.68 -29.30
CA GLU A 502 -0.69 -13.00 -29.87
C GLU A 502 -1.10 -14.01 -28.80
N PHE A 503 -0.37 -14.05 -27.67
CA PHE A 503 -0.68 -14.92 -26.55
C PHE A 503 -2.10 -14.67 -26.01
N VAL A 504 -2.49 -13.41 -25.86
CA VAL A 504 -3.82 -13.03 -25.36
C VAL A 504 -4.91 -13.42 -26.34
N GLU A 505 -4.72 -13.18 -27.65
CA GLU A 505 -5.69 -13.61 -28.66
C GLU A 505 -5.90 -15.14 -28.64
N ASP A 506 -4.82 -15.92 -28.62
CA ASP A 506 -4.89 -17.38 -28.59
C ASP A 506 -5.61 -17.89 -27.34
N TYR A 507 -5.32 -17.32 -26.17
CA TYR A 507 -5.97 -17.70 -24.92
C TYR A 507 -7.46 -17.32 -24.91
N VAL A 508 -7.80 -16.11 -25.36
CA VAL A 508 -9.21 -15.67 -25.46
C VAL A 508 -9.98 -16.51 -26.47
N ARG A 509 -9.35 -16.92 -27.58
CA ARG A 509 -9.93 -17.84 -28.55
C ARG A 509 -10.26 -19.19 -27.91
N ASP A 510 -9.37 -19.73 -27.08
CA ASP A 510 -9.64 -20.97 -26.35
C ASP A 510 -10.81 -20.83 -25.36
N ILE A 511 -10.85 -19.72 -24.60
CA ILE A 511 -11.98 -19.41 -23.70
C ILE A 511 -13.28 -19.39 -24.50
N LEU A 512 -13.35 -18.65 -25.60
CA LEU A 512 -14.58 -18.53 -26.41
C LEU A 512 -15.06 -19.87 -26.97
N ASN A 513 -14.13 -20.76 -27.33
CA ASN A 513 -14.46 -22.06 -27.90
C ASN A 513 -14.94 -23.07 -26.85
N HIS A 514 -14.45 -22.98 -25.61
CA HIS A 514 -14.61 -24.05 -24.63
C HIS A 514 -15.31 -23.64 -23.32
N LEU A 515 -15.50 -22.34 -23.04
CA LEU A 515 -16.08 -21.89 -21.76
C LEU A 515 -17.48 -22.47 -21.50
N ALA A 516 -18.29 -22.68 -22.55
CA ALA A 516 -19.62 -23.27 -22.43
C ALA A 516 -19.63 -24.74 -21.98
N GLU A 517 -18.47 -25.42 -22.00
CA GLU A 517 -18.30 -26.79 -21.49
C GLU A 517 -18.10 -26.83 -19.96
N TYR A 518 -17.93 -25.66 -19.32
CA TYR A 518 -17.63 -25.50 -17.90
C TYR A 518 -18.71 -24.68 -17.19
N ALA A 519 -18.77 -24.78 -15.86
CA ALA A 519 -19.78 -24.07 -15.07
C ALA A 519 -19.58 -22.55 -15.10
N ASP A 520 -18.31 -22.11 -15.03
CA ASP A 520 -17.90 -20.71 -15.13
C ASP A 520 -16.42 -20.61 -15.56
N TYR A 521 -15.89 -19.39 -15.59
CA TYR A 521 -14.50 -19.14 -15.97
C TYR A 521 -13.50 -19.80 -15.02
N TYR A 522 -13.78 -19.85 -13.72
CA TYR A 522 -12.87 -20.42 -12.72
C TYR A 522 -12.82 -21.94 -12.84
N ASP A 523 -13.94 -22.59 -13.14
CA ASP A 523 -14.02 -24.01 -13.49
C ASP A 523 -13.26 -24.31 -14.80
N TYR A 524 -13.40 -23.47 -15.83
CA TYR A 524 -12.60 -23.56 -17.05
C TYR A 524 -11.09 -23.46 -16.75
N VAL A 525 -10.66 -22.49 -15.94
CA VAL A 525 -9.23 -22.32 -15.59
C VAL A 525 -8.72 -23.54 -14.82
N ALA A 526 -9.49 -24.03 -13.85
CA ALA A 526 -9.14 -25.17 -13.02
C ALA A 526 -8.86 -26.44 -13.85
N ASN A 527 -9.68 -26.70 -14.87
CA ASN A 527 -9.67 -27.95 -15.63
C ASN A 527 -8.96 -27.88 -16.99
N ARG A 528 -8.84 -26.68 -17.60
CA ARG A 528 -8.26 -26.51 -18.94
C ARG A 528 -7.33 -25.31 -19.05
N GLY A 529 -7.76 -24.13 -18.63
CA GLY A 529 -7.07 -22.86 -18.91
C GLY A 529 -5.61 -22.83 -18.47
N LYS A 530 -5.25 -23.49 -17.35
CA LYS A 530 -3.85 -23.62 -16.91
C LYS A 530 -2.97 -24.35 -17.92
N ASN A 531 -3.48 -25.44 -18.51
CA ASN A 531 -2.71 -26.24 -19.47
C ASN A 531 -2.56 -25.48 -20.79
N VAL A 532 -3.62 -24.79 -21.23
CA VAL A 532 -3.57 -23.89 -22.39
C VAL A 532 -2.49 -22.83 -22.21
N VAL A 533 -2.45 -22.15 -21.06
CA VAL A 533 -1.39 -21.15 -20.80
C VAL A 533 0.00 -21.79 -20.77
N LYS A 534 0.18 -22.99 -20.21
CA LYS A 534 1.48 -23.69 -20.26
C LYS A 534 1.92 -23.99 -21.69
N GLU A 535 1.01 -24.46 -22.54
CA GLU A 535 1.27 -24.73 -23.95
C GLU A 535 1.64 -23.46 -24.72
N LEU A 536 0.90 -22.37 -24.50
CA LEU A 536 1.21 -21.06 -25.08
C LEU A 536 2.56 -20.53 -24.60
N LEU A 537 2.90 -20.69 -23.32
CA LEU A 537 4.21 -20.30 -22.79
C LEU A 537 5.35 -21.10 -23.44
N VAL A 538 5.14 -22.36 -23.81
CA VAL A 538 6.11 -23.13 -24.61
C VAL A 538 6.20 -22.58 -26.04
N LYS A 539 5.07 -22.27 -26.66
CA LYS A 539 4.99 -21.70 -28.03
C LYS A 539 5.77 -20.39 -28.16
N TYR A 540 5.72 -19.52 -27.15
CA TYR A 540 6.36 -18.19 -27.15
C TYR A 540 7.62 -18.11 -26.27
N LYS A 541 8.23 -19.26 -25.95
CA LYS A 541 9.37 -19.33 -25.02
C LYS A 541 10.66 -18.75 -25.59
N GLU A 542 10.93 -19.04 -26.86
CA GLU A 542 12.21 -18.74 -27.50
C GLU A 542 12.27 -17.25 -27.88
N VAL A 543 13.34 -16.57 -27.43
CA VAL A 543 13.64 -15.19 -27.79
C VAL A 543 14.99 -15.19 -28.50
N PRO A 544 15.04 -15.01 -29.83
CA PRO A 544 16.28 -14.99 -30.59
C PRO A 544 17.24 -13.89 -30.10
N PRO A 545 18.56 -14.03 -30.36
CA PRO A 545 19.52 -12.98 -30.04
C PRO A 545 19.15 -11.63 -30.67
N TYR A 546 19.60 -10.53 -30.05
CA TYR A 546 19.33 -9.16 -30.52
C TYR A 546 19.73 -8.93 -31.98
N SER A 547 20.77 -9.60 -32.48
CA SER A 547 21.21 -9.51 -33.87
C SER A 547 20.21 -10.08 -34.89
N GLU A 548 19.32 -10.97 -34.45
CA GLU A 548 18.35 -11.66 -35.30
C GLU A 548 16.95 -11.06 -35.16
N GLU A 549 16.52 -10.74 -33.93
CA GLU A 549 15.20 -10.15 -33.67
C GLU A 549 15.28 -8.92 -32.74
N PRO A 550 15.83 -7.78 -33.23
CA PRO A 550 16.08 -6.58 -32.41
C PRO A 550 14.84 -6.08 -31.66
N ASP A 551 13.68 -6.11 -32.30
CA ASP A 551 12.42 -5.57 -31.76
C ASP A 551 11.98 -6.23 -30.44
N THR A 552 12.38 -7.48 -30.16
CA THR A 552 12.04 -8.15 -28.88
C THR A 552 12.70 -7.50 -27.67
N TYR A 553 13.74 -6.68 -27.90
CA TYR A 553 14.51 -5.98 -26.89
C TYR A 553 14.08 -4.52 -26.73
N PHE A 554 13.00 -4.09 -27.38
CA PHE A 554 12.33 -2.81 -27.15
C PHE A 554 10.99 -3.06 -26.45
N ASP A 555 10.62 -2.19 -25.53
CA ASP A 555 9.29 -2.25 -24.93
C ASP A 555 8.31 -1.45 -25.79
N PHE A 556 7.01 -1.67 -25.62
CA PHE A 556 6.00 -0.96 -26.41
C PHE A 556 6.07 0.54 -26.17
N ASP A 557 6.03 1.31 -27.26
CA ASP A 557 6.15 2.78 -27.27
C ASP A 557 7.51 3.34 -26.76
N ASP A 558 8.54 2.49 -26.61
CA ASP A 558 9.92 2.91 -26.35
C ASP A 558 10.75 2.85 -27.64
N ASP A 559 11.54 3.89 -27.90
CA ASP A 559 12.47 3.97 -29.02
C ASP A 559 13.90 3.61 -28.63
N GLU A 560 14.14 3.30 -27.36
CA GLU A 560 15.43 2.86 -26.83
C GLU A 560 15.46 1.37 -26.49
N LYS A 561 16.63 0.74 -26.70
CA LYS A 561 16.87 -0.65 -26.29
C LYS A 561 16.64 -0.78 -24.78
N PHE A 562 15.91 -1.82 -24.39
CA PHE A 562 15.55 -2.08 -23.00
C PHE A 562 16.77 -2.10 -22.08
N SER A 563 16.69 -1.35 -20.99
CA SER A 563 17.79 -1.18 -20.05
C SER A 563 17.29 -0.92 -18.63
N LEU A 564 18.04 -1.44 -17.65
CA LEU A 564 17.77 -1.23 -16.23
C LEU A 564 18.37 0.06 -15.68
N ILE A 565 19.19 0.79 -16.46
CA ILE A 565 19.83 2.04 -16.03
C ILE A 565 18.79 3.09 -15.63
N LYS A 566 17.63 3.08 -16.27
CA LYS A 566 16.55 4.04 -16.01
C LYS A 566 15.73 3.69 -14.73
N TYR A 567 16.01 2.59 -14.03
CA TYR A 567 15.23 2.14 -12.86
C TYR A 567 15.56 2.99 -11.63
N GLY A 568 14.57 3.67 -11.06
CA GLY A 568 14.71 4.60 -9.94
C GLY A 568 14.29 4.03 -8.59
N GLN A 569 14.50 4.80 -7.52
CA GLN A 569 14.10 4.41 -6.17
C GLN A 569 12.61 4.67 -5.88
N ALA A 570 12.02 3.85 -4.99
CA ALA A 570 10.65 4.00 -4.54
C ALA A 570 10.46 5.25 -3.67
N GLU A 571 9.47 6.06 -3.99
CA GLU A 571 9.03 7.14 -3.10
C GLU A 571 7.94 6.73 -2.13
N CYS A 572 7.14 5.71 -2.49
CA CYS A 572 5.92 5.37 -1.76
C CYS A 572 6.16 4.83 -0.34
N SER A 573 7.41 4.67 0.08
CA SER A 573 7.83 4.34 1.45
C SER A 573 8.35 5.55 2.22
N ALA A 574 8.20 6.77 1.70
CA ALA A 574 8.57 7.98 2.43
C ALA A 574 7.93 7.94 3.82
N GLY A 575 8.77 8.00 4.84
CA GLY A 575 8.32 7.80 6.20
C GLY A 575 9.36 8.16 7.24
N LEU A 576 9.00 7.84 8.47
CA LEU A 576 9.75 8.03 9.71
C LEU A 576 11.28 7.97 9.57
N PHE A 577 11.81 6.91 8.95
CA PHE A 577 13.25 6.65 8.90
C PHE A 577 13.99 7.49 7.89
N ASP A 578 13.32 8.04 6.86
CA ASP A 578 14.01 8.95 5.96
C ASP A 578 14.49 10.19 6.73
N ILE A 579 13.74 10.66 7.75
CA ILE A 579 14.17 11.77 8.61
C ILE A 579 15.34 11.35 9.51
N ILE A 580 15.25 10.17 10.13
CA ILE A 580 16.30 9.63 11.00
C ILE A 580 17.61 9.46 10.22
N ASP A 581 17.55 8.80 9.07
CA ASP A 581 18.72 8.54 8.23
C ASP A 581 19.35 9.87 7.76
N ILE A 582 18.52 10.89 7.44
CA ILE A 582 19.04 12.22 7.07
C ILE A 582 19.71 12.93 8.23
N ASP A 583 19.11 12.90 9.43
CA ASP A 583 19.74 13.53 10.59
C ASP A 583 21.04 12.79 10.96
N GLN A 584 21.10 11.46 10.85
CA GLN A 584 22.33 10.70 11.01
C GLN A 584 23.40 11.08 9.98
N ASP A 585 23.03 11.16 8.70
CA ASP A 585 23.94 11.56 7.63
C ASP A 585 24.42 13.01 7.83
N THR A 586 23.52 13.91 8.25
CA THR A 586 23.83 15.32 8.55
C THR A 586 24.84 15.42 9.69
N ILE A 587 24.59 14.72 10.80
CA ILE A 587 25.50 14.65 11.95
C ILE A 587 26.86 14.08 11.51
N ALA A 588 26.87 12.97 10.77
CA ALA A 588 28.11 12.33 10.32
C ALA A 588 28.93 13.24 9.38
N GLN A 589 28.28 13.88 8.41
CA GLN A 589 28.92 14.80 7.46
C GLN A 589 29.47 16.05 8.17
N LYS A 590 28.70 16.65 9.08
CA LYS A 590 29.12 17.83 9.83
C LYS A 590 30.24 17.53 10.83
N ARG A 591 30.21 16.38 11.50
CA ARG A 591 31.35 15.89 12.32
C ARG A 591 32.60 15.73 11.47
N LYS A 592 32.48 15.07 10.31
CA LYS A 592 33.57 14.93 9.35
C LYS A 592 34.12 16.29 8.90
N GLN A 593 33.26 17.25 8.59
CA GLN A 593 33.66 18.61 8.25
C GLN A 593 34.46 19.29 9.37
N LEU A 594 34.02 19.15 10.64
CA LEU A 594 34.74 19.71 11.79
C LEU A 594 36.07 19.01 12.09
N ASP A 595 36.18 17.72 11.81
CA ASP A 595 37.36 16.92 12.14
C ASP A 595 38.42 16.96 11.02
N GLU A 596 38.02 17.17 9.76
CA GLU A 596 38.92 17.21 8.60
C GLU A 596 39.25 18.63 8.14
N ALA A 597 38.59 19.68 8.66
CA ALA A 597 38.88 21.06 8.27
C ALA A 597 40.28 21.50 8.74
N THR A 598 41.11 21.92 7.79
CA THR A 598 42.45 22.49 8.03
C THR A 598 42.41 23.93 8.53
N SER A 599 41.35 24.68 8.20
CA SER A 599 41.03 25.99 8.77
C SER A 599 39.53 26.25 8.65
N ILE A 600 38.84 26.47 9.77
CA ILE A 600 37.43 26.85 9.83
C ILE A 600 37.28 27.99 10.83
N SER A 601 36.39 28.96 10.56
CA SER A 601 36.19 30.08 11.48
C SER A 601 35.44 29.66 12.76
N VAL A 602 35.57 30.42 13.84
CA VAL A 602 34.82 30.16 15.08
C VAL A 602 33.31 30.25 14.83
N ASP A 603 32.88 31.26 14.08
CA ASP A 603 31.46 31.45 13.74
C ASP A 603 30.90 30.31 12.90
N GLU A 604 31.69 29.81 11.94
CA GLU A 604 31.30 28.64 11.14
C GLU A 604 31.29 27.35 11.96
N THR A 605 32.23 27.20 12.90
CA THR A 605 32.25 26.08 13.86
C THR A 605 30.98 26.08 14.69
N GLU A 606 30.62 27.23 15.28
CA GLU A 606 29.41 27.38 16.09
C GLU A 606 28.16 27.05 15.27
N LYS A 607 28.06 27.56 14.04
CA LYS A 607 26.94 27.22 13.15
C LYS A 607 26.84 25.71 12.91
N ILE A 608 27.95 25.04 12.63
CA ILE A 608 27.96 23.59 12.42
C ILE A 608 27.54 22.84 13.69
N LEU A 609 27.99 23.28 14.87
CA LEU A 609 27.60 22.67 16.14
C LEU A 609 26.12 22.87 16.46
N HIS A 610 25.57 24.06 16.21
CA HIS A 610 24.13 24.31 16.32
C HIS A 610 23.32 23.42 15.38
N ASP A 611 23.77 23.23 14.15
CA ASP A 611 23.11 22.34 13.19
C ASP A 611 23.16 20.87 13.66
N ILE A 612 24.29 20.42 14.23
CA ILE A 612 24.42 19.07 14.81
C ILE A 612 23.44 18.89 15.96
N VAL A 613 23.42 19.82 16.93
CA VAL A 613 22.52 19.72 18.09
C VAL A 613 21.05 19.76 17.68
N PHE A 614 20.70 20.58 16.68
CA PHE A 614 19.37 20.58 16.11
C PHE A 614 19.00 19.20 15.52
N SER A 615 19.88 18.63 14.70
CA SER A 615 19.67 17.28 14.16
C SER A 615 19.59 16.22 15.25
N GLU A 616 20.42 16.28 16.29
CA GLU A 616 20.37 15.37 17.45
C GLU A 616 19.01 15.44 18.18
N ASN A 617 18.51 16.66 18.41
CA ASN A 617 17.24 16.88 19.09
C ASN A 617 16.05 16.44 18.23
N ARG A 618 16.15 16.56 16.90
CA ARG A 618 15.08 16.16 15.97
C ARG A 618 15.07 14.66 15.67
N MET A 619 16.25 14.05 15.54
CA MET A 619 16.48 12.74 14.91
C MET A 619 15.46 11.69 15.34
N LEU A 620 15.23 11.53 16.65
CA LEU A 620 14.37 10.47 17.19
C LEU A 620 12.94 10.90 17.53
N LEU A 621 12.57 12.18 17.44
CA LEU A 621 11.20 12.64 17.80
C LEU A 621 10.10 11.95 17.03
N VAL A 622 10.40 11.68 15.77
CA VAL A 622 9.49 11.03 14.85
C VAL A 622 9.17 9.58 15.32
N THR A 623 10.04 8.95 16.12
CA THR A 623 9.74 7.64 16.74
C THR A 623 8.65 7.70 17.81
N ARG A 624 8.35 8.90 18.30
CA ARG A 624 7.26 9.21 19.23
C ARG A 624 6.00 9.71 18.53
N GLY A 625 5.97 9.65 17.19
CA GLY A 625 4.85 10.17 16.40
C GLY A 625 4.79 11.69 16.37
N LEU A 626 5.87 12.37 16.77
CA LEU A 626 5.98 13.82 16.70
C LEU A 626 6.51 14.26 15.33
N ASP A 627 5.81 15.22 14.71
CA ASP A 627 6.22 15.90 13.48
C ASP A 627 6.34 17.40 13.79
N PRO A 628 7.46 17.84 14.39
CA PRO A 628 7.64 19.21 14.88
C PRO A 628 7.56 20.21 13.71
N ARG A 629 6.86 21.33 13.92
CA ARG A 629 6.64 22.35 12.89
C ARG A 629 7.61 23.52 13.01
N THR A 630 8.12 23.76 14.22
CA THR A 630 9.06 24.82 14.54
C THR A 630 10.31 24.27 15.23
N ASP A 631 11.38 25.06 15.27
CA ASP A 631 12.59 24.68 16.00
C ASP A 631 12.30 24.53 17.51
N ASP A 632 11.39 25.34 18.05
CA ASP A 632 10.96 25.24 19.45
C ASP A 632 10.27 23.89 19.73
N ASP A 633 9.42 23.41 18.81
CA ASP A 633 8.78 22.09 18.91
C ASP A 633 9.82 20.96 18.94
N VAL A 634 10.92 21.10 18.19
CA VAL A 634 12.02 20.14 18.19
C VAL A 634 12.64 20.05 19.58
N TYR A 635 13.06 21.20 20.12
CA TYR A 635 13.73 21.23 21.42
C TYR A 635 12.82 20.78 22.57
N HIS A 636 11.57 21.25 22.60
CA HIS A 636 10.59 20.80 23.62
C HIS A 636 10.25 19.32 23.47
N GLY A 637 10.05 18.84 22.25
CA GLY A 637 9.79 17.43 21.98
C GLY A 637 10.91 16.55 22.50
N PHE A 638 12.16 16.96 22.29
CA PHE A 638 13.32 16.18 22.72
C PHE A 638 13.44 16.14 24.25
N VAL A 639 13.29 17.30 24.89
CA VAL A 639 13.28 17.39 26.36
C VAL A 639 12.17 16.52 26.94
N ASN A 640 10.94 16.63 26.42
CA ASN A 640 9.80 15.93 27.00
C ASN A 640 9.82 14.42 26.75
N GLU A 641 10.13 13.98 25.54
CA GLU A 641 9.98 12.56 25.17
C GLU A 641 11.23 11.72 25.40
N PHE A 642 12.41 12.35 25.52
CA PHE A 642 13.69 11.64 25.64
C PHE A 642 14.42 11.96 26.94
N ILE A 643 14.53 13.22 27.33
CA ILE A 643 15.22 13.59 28.58
C ILE A 643 14.34 13.31 29.80
N ASN A 644 13.13 13.87 29.82
CA ASN A 644 12.20 13.75 30.97
C ASN A 644 11.72 12.31 31.19
N THR A 645 11.68 11.49 30.14
CA THR A 645 11.36 10.06 30.23
C THR A 645 12.54 9.19 30.67
N GLY A 646 13.74 9.75 30.79
CA GLY A 646 14.96 9.06 31.20
C GLY A 646 15.63 8.20 30.13
N ILE A 647 15.20 8.30 28.86
CA ILE A 647 15.81 7.58 27.73
C ILE A 647 17.17 8.18 27.37
N VAL A 648 17.25 9.51 27.41
CA VAL A 648 18.48 10.29 27.24
C VAL A 648 18.82 10.90 28.60
N PRO A 649 20.05 10.71 29.12
CA PRO A 649 20.48 11.29 30.39
C PRO A 649 20.31 12.81 30.47
N ALA A 650 19.84 13.31 31.62
CA ALA A 650 19.60 14.75 31.85
C ALA A 650 20.82 15.66 31.64
N LYS A 651 22.05 15.10 31.70
CA LYS A 651 23.28 15.86 31.43
C LYS A 651 23.32 16.49 30.03
N TYR A 652 22.56 15.96 29.07
CA TYR A 652 22.52 16.48 27.70
C TYR A 652 21.57 17.68 27.52
N GLN A 653 20.71 17.97 28.51
CA GLN A 653 19.75 19.08 28.42
C GLN A 653 20.41 20.44 28.18
N ILE A 654 21.64 20.63 28.70
CA ILE A 654 22.42 21.85 28.48
C ILE A 654 22.67 22.15 26.99
N LEU A 655 22.82 21.11 26.15
CA LEU A 655 23.00 21.26 24.71
C LEU A 655 21.73 21.83 24.08
N THR A 656 20.58 21.25 24.43
CA THR A 656 19.26 21.69 23.97
C THR A 656 18.98 23.12 24.39
N ASP A 657 19.21 23.46 25.67
CA ASP A 657 18.95 24.80 26.19
C ASP A 657 19.86 25.85 25.54
N LYS A 658 21.14 25.54 25.34
CA LYS A 658 22.08 26.43 24.64
C LYS A 658 21.68 26.63 23.17
N ALA A 659 21.38 25.54 22.46
CA ALA A 659 20.97 25.61 21.06
C ALA A 659 19.70 26.44 20.87
N ARG A 660 18.67 26.17 21.70
CA ARG A 660 17.38 26.87 21.69
C ARG A 660 17.50 28.37 21.93
N ASN A 661 18.44 28.79 22.79
CA ASN A 661 18.69 30.19 23.12
C ASN A 661 19.81 30.83 22.27
N ASN A 662 20.27 30.15 21.21
CA ASN A 662 21.36 30.60 20.33
C ASN A 662 22.65 30.98 21.10
N GLN A 663 23.01 30.19 22.11
CA GLN A 663 24.21 30.36 22.94
C GLN A 663 25.38 29.51 22.43
N PRO A 664 26.65 29.92 22.67
CA PRO A 664 27.83 29.20 22.20
C PRO A 664 27.90 27.74 22.65
N LEU A 665 28.18 26.85 21.70
CA LEU A 665 28.27 25.39 21.85
C LEU A 665 29.71 24.86 21.70
N LEU A 666 30.69 25.68 21.31
CA LEU A 666 32.07 25.23 21.10
C LEU A 666 32.68 24.51 22.31
N SER A 667 32.40 24.99 23.54
CA SER A 667 32.86 24.36 24.78
C SER A 667 32.28 22.96 25.00
N GLU A 668 31.14 22.66 24.37
CA GLU A 668 30.39 21.42 24.54
C GLU A 668 30.63 20.41 23.41
N LYS A 669 31.57 20.66 22.47
CA LYS A 669 31.81 19.78 21.31
C LYS A 669 31.92 18.29 21.68
N SER A 670 32.61 17.96 22.78
CA SER A 670 32.74 16.57 23.25
C SER A 670 31.40 15.98 23.70
N LEU A 671 30.56 16.76 24.37
CA LEU A 671 29.25 16.32 24.86
C LEU A 671 28.26 16.16 23.71
N ILE A 672 28.36 17.00 22.67
CA ILE A 672 27.64 16.87 21.40
C ILE A 672 27.99 15.53 20.74
N TYR A 673 29.28 15.23 20.55
CA TYR A 673 29.69 13.96 19.94
C TYR A 673 29.23 12.74 20.75
N GLU A 674 29.25 12.83 22.08
CA GLU A 674 28.73 11.80 22.97
C GLU A 674 27.22 11.60 22.80
N LEU A 675 26.46 12.69 22.65
CA LEU A 675 25.02 12.62 22.37
C LEU A 675 24.74 11.99 21.00
N ALA A 676 25.45 12.40 19.94
CA ALA A 676 25.35 11.78 18.62
C ALA A 676 25.57 10.26 18.66
N ASP A 677 26.61 9.80 19.36
CA ASP A 677 26.93 8.38 19.48
C ASP A 677 25.84 7.64 20.28
N LEU A 678 25.36 8.22 21.39
CA LEU A 678 24.24 7.69 22.16
C LEU A 678 22.97 7.54 21.32
N LEU A 679 22.60 8.57 20.55
CA LEU A 679 21.40 8.55 19.69
C LEU A 679 21.53 7.52 18.57
N SER A 680 22.74 7.37 18.01
CA SER A 680 23.04 6.32 17.03
C SER A 680 22.87 4.92 17.63
N ASP A 681 23.32 4.72 18.86
CA ASP A 681 23.20 3.43 19.55
C ASP A 681 21.77 3.13 20.00
N LEU A 682 21.03 4.15 20.47
CA LEU A 682 19.59 4.06 20.73
C LEU A 682 18.87 3.62 19.46
N TYR A 683 19.15 4.25 18.32
CA TYR A 683 18.55 3.89 17.03
C TYR A 683 18.88 2.45 16.60
N LYS A 684 20.14 2.03 16.71
CA LYS A 684 20.56 0.66 16.34
C LYS A 684 19.88 -0.41 17.19
N ASN A 685 19.69 -0.13 18.47
CA ASN A 685 19.12 -1.03 19.47
C ASN A 685 17.59 -0.91 19.62
N MET A 686 16.97 0.01 18.88
CA MET A 686 15.52 0.18 18.83
C MET A 686 14.86 -1.04 18.16
N ASP A 687 13.77 -1.50 18.75
CA ASP A 687 13.00 -2.61 18.20
C ASP A 687 12.04 -2.16 17.07
N ASP A 688 11.35 -3.14 16.47
CA ASP A 688 10.44 -2.91 15.35
C ASP A 688 9.25 -1.99 15.70
N SER A 689 8.89 -1.90 16.99
CA SER A 689 7.82 -1.08 17.57
C SER A 689 8.32 0.27 18.09
N LEU A 690 9.54 0.66 17.70
CA LEU A 690 10.19 1.91 18.06
C LEU A 690 10.50 2.07 19.56
N GLN A 691 10.54 0.96 20.30
CA GLN A 691 10.90 1.00 21.71
C GLN A 691 12.43 0.85 21.84
N PHE A 692 13.00 1.68 22.70
CA PHE A 692 14.43 1.64 23.02
C PHE A 692 14.66 0.66 24.17
N LYS A 693 15.66 -0.20 24.02
CA LYS A 693 16.15 -1.03 25.13
C LYS A 693 16.97 -0.13 26.06
N THR A 694 16.40 0.32 27.16
CA THR A 694 17.15 1.06 28.18
C THR A 694 18.08 0.11 28.94
N THR A 695 19.35 0.48 29.06
CA THR A 695 20.35 -0.19 29.92
C THR A 695 20.24 0.18 31.39
N THR A 696 19.18 0.89 31.79
CA THR A 696 18.98 1.37 33.17
C THR A 696 17.52 1.21 33.58
N SER A 697 17.18 0.01 34.06
CA SER A 697 16.03 -0.19 34.95
C SER A 697 16.51 -0.91 36.20
N ALA A 698 17.10 -0.16 37.13
CA ALA A 698 17.00 -0.55 38.53
C ALA A 698 15.52 -0.34 38.94
N PRO A 699 14.85 -1.33 39.56
CA PRO A 699 13.45 -1.19 39.91
C PRO A 699 13.30 -0.12 41.00
N VAL A 700 12.49 0.91 40.73
CA VAL A 700 11.94 1.75 41.80
C VAL A 700 10.86 0.91 42.49
N GLU A 701 11.08 0.63 43.78
CA GLU A 701 10.15 -0.11 44.63
C GLU A 701 8.77 0.57 44.63
N VAL A 702 7.77 -0.14 44.11
CA VAL A 702 6.36 0.15 44.37
C VAL A 702 5.95 -0.73 45.54
N VAL A 703 5.65 -0.08 46.66
CA VAL A 703 5.09 -0.70 47.88
C VAL A 703 3.74 -1.35 47.53
N PRO A 704 3.54 -2.68 47.71
CA PRO A 704 2.25 -3.30 47.46
C PRO A 704 1.34 -3.18 48.69
N ALA A 705 0.13 -2.68 48.47
CA ALA A 705 -0.99 -2.86 49.38
C ALA A 705 -1.49 -4.33 49.31
N GLU A 706 -1.83 -4.86 50.49
CA GLU A 706 -2.25 -6.23 50.75
C GLU A 706 -3.48 -6.67 49.93
N GLU A 707 -3.49 -7.92 49.44
CA GLU A 707 -4.51 -8.90 49.86
C GLU A 707 -4.19 -10.36 49.44
N LYS A 708 -4.22 -11.21 50.47
CA LYS A 708 -4.69 -12.63 50.57
C LYS A 708 -4.02 -13.75 49.76
N LYS A 709 -3.23 -14.51 50.53
CA LYS A 709 -2.79 -15.90 50.36
C LYS A 709 -3.94 -16.89 50.06
N ILE A 710 -3.70 -17.81 49.12
CA ILE A 710 -4.17 -19.20 49.20
C ILE A 710 -2.95 -20.11 49.01
N VAL A 711 -2.86 -21.14 49.85
CA VAL A 711 -1.71 -22.02 50.06
C VAL A 711 -1.87 -23.36 49.31
N SER A 712 -0.73 -23.99 49.02
CA SER A 712 -0.45 -25.45 48.89
C SER A 712 -0.13 -25.90 47.46
N ALA A 713 0.82 -26.79 47.18
CA ALA A 713 1.86 -27.43 47.97
C ALA A 713 2.95 -27.95 47.02
N SER A 714 4.18 -28.05 47.53
CA SER A 714 5.32 -28.72 46.92
C SER A 714 5.16 -30.23 46.89
N VAL A 715 5.57 -30.88 45.79
CA VAL A 715 6.22 -32.20 45.84
C VAL A 715 7.31 -32.24 44.77
N ALA A 716 8.55 -32.39 45.23
CA ALA A 716 9.69 -32.79 44.42
C ALA A 716 9.61 -34.30 44.16
N ASP A 717 10.08 -34.76 43.01
CA ASP A 717 10.77 -36.05 42.95
C ASP A 717 11.61 -36.21 41.67
N ASP A 718 12.86 -36.60 41.91
CA ASP A 718 13.93 -36.95 40.98
C ASP A 718 13.57 -38.16 40.09
N LYS A 719 13.93 -38.10 38.79
CA LYS A 719 14.24 -39.31 38.01
C LYS A 719 15.45 -39.12 37.08
N LYS A 720 16.40 -40.02 37.30
CA LYS A 720 17.67 -40.27 36.59
C LYS A 720 17.56 -40.22 35.07
N ALA A 721 18.52 -39.52 34.45
CA ALA A 721 18.75 -39.43 33.02
C ALA A 721 19.07 -40.80 32.39
N SER A 722 18.31 -41.19 31.36
CA SER A 722 18.78 -42.17 30.38
C SER A 722 19.76 -41.46 29.43
N ALA A 723 20.93 -42.03 29.20
CA ALA A 723 21.91 -41.48 28.26
C ALA A 723 21.28 -41.30 26.86
N ILE A 724 21.19 -40.05 26.39
CA ILE A 724 20.70 -39.73 25.05
C ILE A 724 21.75 -40.20 24.04
N GLN A 725 21.40 -41.15 23.17
CA GLN A 725 22.27 -41.58 22.06
C GLN A 725 21.91 -40.76 20.81
N PRO A 726 22.82 -39.91 20.28
CA PRO A 726 22.51 -39.08 19.12
C PRO A 726 22.69 -39.81 17.80
N ASP A 727 21.81 -39.53 16.83
CA ASP A 727 21.87 -40.04 15.46
C ASP A 727 23.00 -39.41 14.64
N VAL A 728 23.28 -38.12 14.90
CA VAL A 728 24.33 -37.35 14.20
C VAL A 728 25.13 -36.54 15.22
N LYS A 729 26.46 -36.53 15.08
CA LYS A 729 27.37 -35.70 15.89
C LYS A 729 28.15 -34.71 15.01
N LYS A 730 28.27 -33.45 15.45
CA LYS A 730 29.08 -32.42 14.79
C LYS A 730 29.86 -31.58 15.79
N ASP A 731 31.13 -31.33 15.50
CA ASP A 731 31.96 -30.42 16.28
C ASP A 731 32.01 -29.04 15.62
N PHE A 732 31.49 -28.03 16.30
CA PHE A 732 31.47 -26.63 15.84
C PHE A 732 32.26 -25.70 16.77
N ARG A 733 33.16 -26.24 17.58
CA ARG A 733 34.14 -25.45 18.32
C ARG A 733 35.06 -24.71 17.34
N GLY A 734 35.48 -23.51 17.69
CA GLY A 734 36.19 -22.57 16.82
C GLY A 734 35.32 -21.87 15.77
N VAL A 735 34.00 -22.08 15.75
CA VAL A 735 33.09 -21.43 14.79
C VAL A 735 32.36 -20.26 15.46
N ALA A 736 32.68 -19.04 15.01
CA ALA A 736 32.07 -17.81 15.52
C ALA A 736 30.56 -17.69 15.16
N CYS A 737 29.83 -16.93 15.98
CA CYS A 737 28.45 -16.51 15.68
C CYS A 737 28.47 -15.54 14.47
N PRO A 738 27.55 -15.62 13.49
CA PRO A 738 26.37 -16.50 13.40
C PRO A 738 26.62 -17.84 12.69
N MET A 739 27.85 -18.14 12.31
CA MET A 739 28.15 -19.31 11.45
C MET A 739 27.93 -20.66 12.15
N ASN A 740 28.06 -20.73 13.47
CA ASN A 740 27.75 -21.94 14.25
C ASN A 740 26.26 -22.32 14.16
N PHE A 741 25.35 -21.33 14.15
CA PHE A 741 23.93 -21.56 13.94
C PHE A 741 23.61 -22.01 12.51
N VAL A 742 24.20 -21.34 11.50
CA VAL A 742 24.04 -21.73 10.08
C VAL A 742 24.50 -23.17 9.86
N LYS A 743 25.65 -23.57 10.42
CA LYS A 743 26.14 -24.95 10.32
C LYS A 743 25.26 -25.95 11.05
N THR A 744 24.68 -25.56 12.18
CA THR A 744 23.69 -26.39 12.91
C THR A 744 22.46 -26.65 12.05
N LYS A 745 21.95 -25.64 11.34
CA LYS A 745 20.83 -25.78 10.40
C LYS A 745 21.15 -26.70 9.21
N ILE A 746 22.34 -26.56 8.62
CA ILE A 746 22.79 -27.43 7.53
C ILE A 746 22.87 -28.89 8.01
N ALA A 747 23.31 -29.13 9.25
CA ALA A 747 23.37 -30.47 9.82
C ALA A 747 21.97 -31.06 10.10
N LEU A 748 21.00 -30.23 10.49
CA LEU A 748 19.61 -30.65 10.71
C LEU A 748 18.84 -30.90 9.41
N ALA A 749 19.16 -30.19 8.32
CA ALA A 749 18.43 -30.26 7.05
C ALA A 749 18.19 -31.69 6.50
N PRO A 750 19.21 -32.58 6.42
CA PRO A 750 19.02 -33.94 5.90
C PRO A 750 18.43 -34.95 6.91
N MET A 751 18.28 -34.59 8.20
CA MET A 751 17.77 -35.52 9.23
C MET A 751 16.25 -35.71 9.13
N GLN A 752 15.71 -36.82 9.62
CA GLN A 752 14.27 -37.05 9.75
C GLN A 752 13.71 -36.50 11.08
N SER A 753 12.42 -36.18 11.12
CA SER A 753 11.76 -35.77 12.37
C SER A 753 11.88 -36.87 13.42
N GLY A 754 12.22 -36.50 14.65
CA GLY A 754 12.49 -37.42 15.76
C GLY A 754 13.97 -37.73 15.99
N GLN A 755 14.85 -37.53 15.00
CA GLN A 755 16.29 -37.77 15.14
C GLN A 755 17.01 -36.70 15.97
N ILE A 756 18.09 -37.10 16.63
CA ILE A 756 18.85 -36.30 17.60
C ILE A 756 20.22 -35.92 17.03
N LEU A 757 20.47 -34.62 16.92
CA LEU A 757 21.76 -34.03 16.57
C LEU A 757 22.48 -33.59 17.85
N GLU A 758 23.70 -34.05 18.09
CA GLU A 758 24.60 -33.53 19.11
C GLU A 758 25.63 -32.57 18.47
N ILE A 759 25.69 -31.34 18.95
CA ILE A 759 26.69 -30.35 18.52
C ILE A 759 27.60 -29.93 19.69
N LEU A 760 28.88 -29.67 19.37
CA LEU A 760 29.84 -29.09 20.32
C LEU A 760 30.02 -27.60 20.04
N LEU A 761 29.96 -26.76 21.08
CA LEU A 761 30.04 -25.29 20.99
C LEU A 761 31.05 -24.72 22.00
N ASP A 762 31.70 -23.62 21.66
CA ASP A 762 32.55 -22.88 22.60
C ASP A 762 31.72 -22.11 23.64
N ASP A 763 32.35 -21.76 24.75
CA ASP A 763 31.76 -20.89 25.77
C ASP A 763 31.52 -19.46 25.24
N GLY A 764 30.54 -18.74 25.80
CA GLY A 764 30.19 -17.38 25.38
C GLY A 764 29.07 -17.29 24.33
N GLN A 765 29.26 -16.49 23.27
CA GLN A 765 28.20 -16.22 22.29
C GLN A 765 27.59 -17.44 21.58
N PRO A 766 28.35 -18.50 21.21
CA PRO A 766 27.79 -19.69 20.57
C PRO A 766 26.73 -20.39 21.44
N ILE A 767 27.05 -20.68 22.70
CA ILE A 767 26.12 -21.36 23.61
C ILE A 767 24.95 -20.46 24.04
N ALA A 768 25.16 -19.14 24.13
CA ALA A 768 24.09 -18.20 24.46
C ALA A 768 23.01 -18.08 23.35
N ASN A 769 23.38 -18.30 22.08
CA ASN A 769 22.52 -17.99 20.94
C ASN A 769 21.97 -19.24 20.22
N VAL A 770 22.77 -20.29 20.05
CA VAL A 770 22.40 -21.44 19.21
C VAL A 770 21.19 -22.22 19.76
N PRO A 771 21.10 -22.56 21.07
CA PRO A 771 19.93 -23.26 21.61
C PRO A 771 18.62 -22.48 21.44
N GLY A 772 18.64 -21.16 21.67
CA GLY A 772 17.48 -20.30 21.48
C GLY A 772 17.07 -20.20 20.00
N SER A 773 18.04 -20.06 19.10
CA SER A 773 17.79 -19.97 17.66
C SER A 773 17.22 -21.29 17.09
N VAL A 774 17.70 -22.43 17.58
CA VAL A 774 17.18 -23.76 17.21
C VAL A 774 15.76 -23.98 17.72
N LYS A 775 15.44 -23.54 18.95
CA LYS A 775 14.05 -23.54 19.47
C LYS A 775 13.12 -22.67 18.64
N ASN A 776 13.59 -21.50 18.19
CA ASN A 776 12.83 -20.59 17.33
C ASN A 776 12.57 -21.17 15.92
N GLU A 777 13.41 -22.09 15.44
CA GLU A 777 13.16 -22.85 14.19
C GLU A 777 12.23 -24.06 14.40
N GLY A 778 11.67 -24.24 15.60
CA GLY A 778 10.68 -25.27 15.92
C GLY A 778 11.27 -26.60 16.39
N HIS A 779 12.59 -26.72 16.49
CA HIS A 779 13.26 -27.92 16.99
C HIS A 779 13.33 -27.93 18.52
N GLU A 780 13.52 -29.11 19.11
CA GLU A 780 13.55 -29.26 20.57
C GLU A 780 14.99 -29.46 21.06
N VAL A 781 15.45 -28.59 21.96
CA VAL A 781 16.74 -28.78 22.64
C VAL A 781 16.52 -29.68 23.85
N ILE A 782 17.01 -30.91 23.77
CA ILE A 782 16.81 -31.98 24.76
C ILE A 782 17.76 -31.80 25.95
N ALA A 783 19.01 -31.43 25.69
CA ALA A 783 20.04 -31.28 26.72
C ALA A 783 21.07 -30.22 26.34
N THR A 784 21.64 -29.58 27.36
CA THR A 784 22.76 -28.65 27.24
C THR A 784 23.70 -28.87 28.41
N GLU A 785 24.88 -29.41 28.14
CA GLU A 785 25.83 -29.87 29.16
C GLU A 785 27.19 -29.20 28.97
N LYS A 786 27.76 -28.65 30.04
CA LYS A 786 29.13 -28.11 30.02
C LYS A 786 30.13 -29.25 30.23
N VAL A 787 31.13 -29.36 29.36
CA VAL A 787 32.21 -30.34 29.45
C VAL A 787 33.55 -29.61 29.31
N ASP A 788 34.28 -29.49 30.42
CA ASP A 788 35.54 -28.77 30.52
C ASP A 788 35.46 -27.34 29.94
N ASN A 789 36.01 -27.13 28.74
CA ASN A 789 36.09 -25.85 28.04
C ASN A 789 35.09 -25.67 26.89
N TYR A 790 34.09 -26.55 26.76
CA TYR A 790 33.06 -26.47 25.72
C TYR A 790 31.70 -26.95 26.21
N TRP A 791 30.69 -26.83 25.35
CA TRP A 791 29.31 -27.24 25.60
C TRP A 791 28.85 -28.30 24.61
N LYS A 792 28.11 -29.29 25.10
CA LYS A 792 27.35 -30.26 24.30
C LYS A 792 25.90 -29.83 24.26
N VAL A 793 25.32 -29.76 23.07
CA VAL A 793 23.89 -29.45 22.89
C VAL A 793 23.24 -30.56 22.07
N SER A 794 22.23 -31.21 22.64
CA SER A 794 21.45 -32.27 21.99
C SER A 794 20.13 -31.70 21.49
N ILE A 795 19.87 -31.83 20.18
CA ILE A 795 18.75 -31.22 19.48
C ILE A 795 17.93 -32.32 18.80
N LYS A 796 16.65 -32.46 19.15
CA LYS A 796 15.70 -33.30 18.44
C LYS A 796 15.08 -32.52 17.28
N LYS A 797 15.24 -33.03 16.05
CA LYS A 797 14.53 -32.48 14.90
C LYS A 797 13.02 -32.70 15.08
N LYS A 798 12.25 -31.64 14.90
CA LYS A 798 10.80 -31.69 14.78
C LYS A 798 10.41 -31.45 13.33
#